data_AF-A0A3Q2CNY3-F1
#
_entry.id   AF-A0A3Q2CNY3-F1
#
_cell.length_a   1.000
_cell.length_b   1.000
_cell.length_c   1.000
_cell.angle_alpha   90.00
_cell.angle_beta   90.00
_cell.angle_gamma   90.00
#
_symmetry.space_group_name_H-M   'P 1'
#
loop_
_entity.id
_entity.type
_entity.pdbx_description
1 polymer ?
#
loop_
_entity_poly.entity_id
_entity_poly.type
_entity_poly.pdbx_seq_one_letter_code
_entity_poly.pdbx_strand_id
1 'polypeptide(L)'
;MRRLLRMLLRRRACAGPLLLLLALLCFCYQTLMVDRNQNRSEAEEVPTETRRLVSALEALQEETQAWFHSQRRRHQAVVLTGRHQLSDTEVVLHQWVLQELGYEVHVSRFAETSSFLRAQQGAGGWSLLLCLSTSERSCLRRISFSHLQQHQMVNLLPELMEAFSDVGGGLCHFYQQLAEPDLDMKPHSCGSSNQKPDFPQDSRSPDQTQSPALVAMVNVFVLVTSVTPLTAFMHDISVVWANQSAPGQQMKIRTFLLQQLGASTSQLAWVQIQRVVGSVLQAASTNQEQQPGGRCLLCFQLLTFMLMFSGSITPVVVQVDTKVTSLSEDMFSRQITTDLVLEDSLQFLLPLPTRLSPETHLSLEALRQQYGGCRGTNGACLSQDELLLLLRFHQQLKVPSAFHLLHPNSSSSSASRLLSDLLRISRHHQLQKNREMNKPTNQLSATPEHEGSCSDPHLRQIYTDPPLILTPPFSPTLKEYRAEVPFDTVTVRIRPEPVSTGCVIHLDNHRGPRMANFPVGLGASRISILVTDASEPHPVVMTIYTVHVYRDSRPSLPMFGDHVLCSFLQDCGLQVQPRLSCGLRPHVSSQSPVQPCSSGHVPGRWVVPCLSCSDNRTCDWREVTWQPDGCYHPLVERPLLQDCMMDRKLLFVGDSTNRGMMYFLMERVNSSLDDWGKAHDTLLYQNLNQGRTQVSYSYYPQFWLEKNLRPTFREALVQLLNRSRPLENSNQTVLVLGGVQWLNTNHLKMVQEVLDRESLSEILVVVKSLGMGFHLPVDGIRSLSLAEIQNLFNENRDIISTAKHLGYEVIDTFSITMGRYKEFLQGRCACHFHEVEKIQSSKPRDDLESTRKMTRTIRAGPEPGSQSAVLDVEQEVGSTYHVRGEINQVYSEILLSRLCPGSKETQPSPLGP
;
A
#
# COMPACT_ATOMS: atom_id res chain seq x y z
N MET A 1 59.32 50.54 26.55
CA MET A 1 58.81 51.88 26.22
C MET A 1 58.39 52.70 27.46
N ARG A 2 59.18 52.71 28.56
CA ARG A 2 58.92 53.55 29.76
C ARG A 2 60.06 54.51 30.12
N ARG A 3 61.08 54.63 29.27
CA ARG A 3 62.20 55.59 29.40
C ARG A 3 62.35 56.59 28.25
N LEU A 4 61.46 56.58 27.26
CA LEU A 4 61.44 57.57 26.18
C LEU A 4 60.29 58.58 26.27
N LEU A 5 59.44 58.48 27.31
CA LEU A 5 58.23 59.29 27.44
C LEU A 5 58.43 60.64 28.15
N ARG A 6 59.65 61.20 28.17
CA ARG A 6 59.97 62.44 28.88
C ARG A 6 60.56 63.57 28.03
N MET A 7 60.69 63.42 26.71
CA MET A 7 61.39 64.43 25.89
C MET A 7 60.62 64.97 24.69
N LEU A 8 59.28 64.91 24.64
CA LEU A 8 58.52 65.56 23.56
C LEU A 8 57.25 66.24 24.06
N LEU A 9 57.39 67.15 25.01
CA LEU A 9 56.48 68.29 25.15
C LEU A 9 57.12 69.47 24.41
N ARG A 10 56.71 69.70 23.15
CA ARG A 10 56.60 71.03 22.49
C ARG A 10 56.53 70.88 20.96
N ARG A 11 55.31 70.89 20.40
CA ARG A 11 54.80 71.97 19.53
C ARG A 11 53.57 71.50 18.74
N ARG A 12 52.69 72.49 18.55
CA ARG A 12 51.34 72.46 18.01
C ARG A 12 51.23 71.94 16.57
N ALA A 13 50.08 71.29 16.37
CA ALA A 13 49.12 71.48 15.28
C ALA A 13 49.33 70.77 13.94
N CYS A 14 48.20 70.23 13.46
CA CYS A 14 47.89 69.77 12.11
C CYS A 14 48.31 68.35 11.72
N ALA A 15 47.56 67.35 12.22
CA ALA A 15 47.33 66.09 11.49
C ALA A 15 46.08 65.33 11.99
N GLY A 16 44.99 66.03 12.33
CA GLY A 16 43.72 65.39 12.73
C GLY A 16 43.13 64.44 11.68
N PRO A 17 43.10 64.81 10.38
CA PRO A 17 42.54 63.94 9.35
C PRO A 17 43.42 62.73 9.03
N LEU A 18 44.75 62.87 9.11
CA LEU A 18 45.72 61.83 8.74
C LEU A 18 45.84 60.74 9.81
N LEU A 19 45.74 61.10 11.10
CA LEU A 19 45.67 60.14 12.20
C LEU A 19 44.35 59.37 12.20
N LEU A 20 43.23 60.00 11.84
CA LEU A 20 41.94 59.32 11.69
C LEU A 20 41.94 58.36 10.49
N LEU A 21 42.56 58.73 9.37
CA LEU A 21 42.67 57.86 8.19
C LEU A 21 43.60 56.66 8.44
N LEU A 22 44.72 56.87 9.15
CA LEU A 22 45.59 55.79 9.60
C LEU A 22 44.91 54.89 10.65
N ALA A 23 44.11 55.45 11.56
CA ALA A 23 43.33 54.67 12.51
C ALA A 23 42.21 53.87 11.81
N LEU A 24 41.53 54.45 10.81
CA LEU A 24 40.54 53.75 9.99
C LEU A 24 41.17 52.67 9.11
N LEU A 25 42.33 52.92 8.50
CA LEU A 25 43.06 51.90 7.74
C LEU A 25 43.61 50.80 8.65
N CYS A 26 44.06 51.12 9.85
CA CYS A 26 44.51 50.13 10.83
C CYS A 26 43.33 49.34 11.41
N PHE A 27 42.17 49.99 11.63
CA PHE A 27 40.94 49.32 12.06
C PHE A 27 40.37 48.46 10.94
N CYS A 28 40.36 48.92 9.68
CA CYS A 28 39.98 48.14 8.50
C CYS A 28 40.96 46.99 8.24
N TYR A 29 42.27 47.19 8.48
CA TYR A 29 43.27 46.13 8.37
C TYR A 29 43.13 45.12 9.51
N GLN A 30 42.82 45.57 10.73
CA GLN A 30 42.54 44.68 11.84
C GLN A 30 41.20 43.96 11.67
N THR A 31 40.15 44.59 11.16
CA THR A 31 38.90 43.89 10.84
C THR A 31 39.08 42.96 9.66
N LEU A 32 39.84 43.31 8.61
CA LEU A 32 40.17 42.39 7.52
C LEU A 32 41.10 41.25 7.95
N MET A 33 42.04 41.47 8.88
CA MET A 33 42.90 40.41 9.41
C MET A 33 42.20 39.57 10.48
N VAL A 34 41.26 40.14 11.24
CA VAL A 34 40.38 39.41 12.14
C VAL A 34 39.38 38.61 11.32
N ASP A 35 38.75 39.17 10.29
CA ASP A 35 37.82 38.47 9.41
C ASP A 35 38.53 37.42 8.53
N ARG A 36 39.78 37.68 8.11
CA ARG A 36 40.64 36.69 7.43
C ARG A 36 41.21 35.64 8.37
N ASN A 37 41.43 35.94 9.66
CA ASN A 37 41.80 34.92 10.66
C ASN A 37 40.58 34.17 11.19
N GLN A 38 39.39 34.77 11.22
CA GLN A 38 38.13 34.19 11.65
C GLN A 38 37.57 33.28 10.56
N ASN A 39 37.66 33.67 9.27
CA ASN A 39 37.43 32.77 8.12
C ASN A 39 38.49 31.67 7.95
N ARG A 40 39.68 31.80 8.57
CA ARG A 40 40.67 30.71 8.61
C ARG A 40 40.49 29.78 9.81
N SER A 41 39.68 30.19 10.79
CA SER A 41 39.43 29.42 12.02
C SER A 41 38.21 28.50 11.95
N GLU A 42 37.38 28.60 10.91
CA GLU A 42 36.22 27.72 10.69
C GLU A 42 36.25 26.95 9.35
N ALA A 43 37.42 26.88 8.70
CA ALA A 43 37.68 25.80 7.75
C ALA A 43 38.33 24.65 8.52
N GLU A 44 37.52 23.73 9.08
CA GLU A 44 38.03 22.49 9.67
C GLU A 44 38.81 21.69 8.59
N GLU A 45 40.12 21.93 8.47
CA GLU A 45 40.97 21.16 7.59
C GLU A 45 41.23 19.78 8.20
N VAL A 46 40.80 18.72 7.49
CA VAL A 46 41.13 17.34 7.85
C VAL A 46 42.66 17.21 7.95
N PRO A 47 43.21 16.68 9.06
CA PRO A 47 44.65 16.49 9.23
C PRO A 47 45.28 15.72 8.06
N THR A 48 46.47 16.14 7.64
CA THR A 48 47.20 15.53 6.51
C THR A 48 47.45 14.03 6.70
N GLU A 49 47.63 13.58 7.95
CA GLU A 49 47.81 12.19 8.31
C GLU A 49 46.54 11.36 8.08
N THR A 50 45.36 11.89 8.43
CA THR A 50 44.06 11.26 8.15
C THR A 50 43.82 11.11 6.65
N ARG A 51 44.15 12.11 5.83
CA ARG A 51 44.03 12.00 4.37
C ARG A 51 44.92 10.88 3.81
N ARG A 52 46.16 10.78 4.30
CA ARG A 52 47.09 9.72 3.88
C ARG A 52 46.59 8.32 4.28
N LEU A 53 46.03 8.18 5.47
CA LEU A 53 45.42 6.92 5.91
C LEU A 53 44.23 6.54 5.02
N VAL A 54 43.32 7.49 4.75
CA VAL A 54 42.17 7.27 3.87
C VAL A 54 42.62 6.86 2.47
N SER A 55 43.56 7.58 1.84
CA SER A 55 44.08 7.22 0.52
C SER A 55 44.73 5.85 0.48
N ALA A 56 45.36 5.42 1.59
CA ALA A 56 45.98 4.11 1.68
C ALA A 56 44.92 3.00 1.85
N LEU A 57 43.84 3.25 2.59
CA LEU A 57 42.67 2.37 2.66
C LEU A 57 41.94 2.27 1.32
N GLU A 58 41.87 3.37 0.56
CA GLU A 58 41.28 3.39 -0.79
C GLU A 58 42.09 2.53 -1.77
N ALA A 59 43.42 2.63 -1.75
CA ALA A 59 44.29 1.78 -2.58
C ALA A 59 44.11 0.28 -2.26
N LEU A 60 44.03 -0.07 -0.96
CA LEU A 60 43.72 -1.44 -0.53
C LEU A 60 42.34 -1.90 -1.00
N GLN A 61 41.34 -1.01 -0.95
CA GLN A 61 40.00 -1.32 -1.42
C GLN A 61 39.99 -1.66 -2.91
N GLU A 62 40.62 -0.85 -3.76
CA GLU A 62 40.68 -1.09 -5.21
C GLU A 62 41.32 -2.44 -5.54
N GLU A 63 42.41 -2.79 -4.85
CA GLU A 63 43.08 -4.09 -4.98
C GLU A 63 42.16 -5.25 -4.57
N THR A 64 41.48 -5.12 -3.42
CA THR A 64 40.58 -6.16 -2.90
C THR A 64 39.37 -6.37 -3.81
N GLN A 65 38.81 -5.28 -4.35
CA GLN A 65 37.61 -5.30 -5.18
C GLN A 65 37.91 -5.87 -6.57
N ALA A 66 39.05 -5.53 -7.17
CA ALA A 66 39.53 -6.14 -8.41
C ALA A 66 39.72 -7.67 -8.27
N TRP A 67 40.28 -8.12 -7.15
CA TRP A 67 40.43 -9.54 -6.85
C TRP A 67 39.09 -10.25 -6.64
N PHE A 68 38.18 -9.63 -5.87
CA PHE A 68 36.83 -10.15 -5.64
C PHE A 68 36.05 -10.37 -6.95
N HIS A 69 36.13 -9.43 -7.90
CA HIS A 69 35.50 -9.57 -9.22
C HIS A 69 36.14 -10.67 -10.10
N SER A 70 37.41 -11.01 -9.87
CA SER A 70 38.11 -12.06 -10.62
C SER A 70 37.79 -13.49 -10.13
N GLN A 71 37.39 -13.66 -8.85
CA GLN A 71 36.98 -14.95 -8.28
C GLN A 71 35.52 -15.27 -8.59
N ARG A 72 35.25 -15.76 -9.81
CA ARG A 72 33.87 -16.01 -10.28
C ARG A 72 33.12 -17.21 -9.67
N ARG A 73 33.66 -17.92 -8.66
CA ARG A 73 32.99 -19.10 -8.07
C ARG A 73 33.40 -19.34 -6.60
N ARG A 74 32.40 -19.53 -5.71
CA ARG A 74 32.42 -20.12 -4.34
C ARG A 74 32.20 -19.18 -3.15
N HIS A 75 31.18 -18.33 -3.16
CA HIS A 75 30.61 -17.79 -1.91
C HIS A 75 29.39 -18.63 -1.54
N GLN A 76 29.42 -19.23 -0.36
CA GLN A 76 28.37 -20.11 0.14
C GLN A 76 27.69 -19.46 1.33
N ALA A 77 26.37 -19.30 1.24
CA ALA A 77 25.54 -18.80 2.32
C ALA A 77 24.71 -19.93 2.91
N VAL A 78 24.65 -20.02 4.23
CA VAL A 78 23.79 -20.96 4.95
C VAL A 78 22.70 -20.17 5.65
N VAL A 79 21.42 -20.46 5.36
CA VAL A 79 20.26 -19.84 6.02
C VAL A 79 19.60 -20.88 6.92
N LEU A 80 19.58 -20.59 8.22
CA LEU A 80 18.95 -21.43 9.23
C LEU A 80 17.54 -20.94 9.53
N THR A 81 16.53 -21.72 9.13
CA THR A 81 15.12 -21.29 9.14
C THR A 81 14.43 -21.48 10.48
N GLY A 82 14.99 -22.28 11.39
CA GLY A 82 14.35 -22.62 12.66
C GLY A 82 12.97 -23.23 12.46
N ARG A 83 11.94 -22.52 12.94
CA ARG A 83 10.51 -22.87 12.79
C ARG A 83 9.83 -22.30 11.55
N HIS A 84 10.49 -21.42 10.80
CA HIS A 84 9.95 -20.85 9.57
C HIS A 84 9.79 -21.93 8.49
N GLN A 85 8.70 -21.83 7.71
CA GLN A 85 8.48 -22.68 6.55
C GLN A 85 9.33 -22.20 5.36
N LEU A 86 9.56 -23.04 4.36
CA LEU A 86 10.34 -22.65 3.18
C LEU A 86 9.62 -21.59 2.32
N SER A 87 8.29 -21.51 2.43
CA SER A 87 7.45 -20.49 1.78
C SER A 87 7.29 -19.22 2.62
N ASP A 88 7.94 -19.14 3.78
CA ASP A 88 7.94 -17.93 4.60
C ASP A 88 8.64 -16.80 3.84
N THR A 89 8.06 -15.60 3.82
CA THR A 89 8.54 -14.50 2.99
C THR A 89 9.93 -14.04 3.40
N GLU A 90 10.27 -14.11 4.69
CA GLU A 90 11.62 -13.82 5.15
C GLU A 90 12.63 -14.83 4.58
N VAL A 91 12.28 -16.12 4.55
CA VAL A 91 13.14 -17.18 4.01
C VAL A 91 13.33 -17.03 2.49
N VAL A 92 12.25 -16.70 1.77
CA VAL A 92 12.28 -16.47 0.32
C VAL A 92 13.10 -15.22 -0.02
N LEU A 93 12.91 -14.12 0.73
CA LEU A 93 13.66 -12.88 0.57
C LEU A 93 15.16 -13.12 0.71
N HIS A 94 15.58 -13.76 1.80
CA HIS A 94 17.00 -14.05 2.03
C HIS A 94 17.59 -14.90 0.90
N GLN A 95 16.89 -15.93 0.43
CA GLN A 95 17.36 -16.73 -0.69
C GLN A 95 17.53 -15.90 -1.97
N TRP A 96 16.52 -15.08 -2.29
CA TRP A 96 16.52 -14.27 -3.50
C TRP A 96 17.63 -13.21 -3.49
N VAL A 97 17.71 -12.38 -2.44
CA VAL A 97 18.74 -11.33 -2.31
C VAL A 97 20.15 -11.93 -2.37
N LEU A 98 20.38 -13.06 -1.68
CA LEU A 98 21.70 -13.70 -1.68
C LEU A 98 22.06 -14.29 -3.05
N GLN A 99 21.11 -14.89 -3.77
CA GLN A 99 21.32 -15.39 -5.12
C GLN A 99 21.61 -14.27 -6.12
N GLU A 100 20.90 -13.14 -6.01
CA GLU A 100 21.17 -11.94 -6.81
C GLU A 100 22.58 -11.41 -6.59
N LEU A 101 23.04 -11.43 -5.33
CA LEU A 101 24.42 -11.07 -4.95
C LEU A 101 25.46 -12.17 -5.29
N GLY A 102 25.05 -13.26 -5.94
CA GLY A 102 25.95 -14.30 -6.46
C GLY A 102 26.36 -15.38 -5.45
N TYR A 103 25.64 -15.53 -4.33
CA TYR A 103 25.87 -16.59 -3.35
C TYR A 103 25.16 -17.90 -3.76
N GLU A 104 25.82 -19.02 -3.48
CA GLU A 104 25.18 -20.34 -3.45
C GLU A 104 24.50 -20.51 -2.08
N VAL A 105 23.17 -20.58 -2.07
CA VAL A 105 22.38 -20.58 -0.83
C VAL A 105 21.98 -22.00 -0.42
N HIS A 106 22.34 -22.39 0.79
CA HIS A 106 21.95 -23.65 1.42
C HIS A 106 21.01 -23.38 2.60
N VAL A 107 19.85 -24.03 2.59
CA VAL A 107 18.83 -23.84 3.63
C VAL A 107 18.81 -25.05 4.56
N SER A 108 18.71 -24.83 5.86
CA SER A 108 18.58 -25.90 6.87
C SER A 108 17.73 -25.41 8.04
N ARG A 109 17.09 -26.31 8.80
CA ARG A 109 16.26 -25.88 9.93
C ARG A 109 17.09 -25.39 11.11
N PHE A 110 18.03 -26.21 11.56
CA PHE A 110 18.88 -25.90 12.72
C PHE A 110 20.35 -26.19 12.40
N ALA A 111 21.26 -25.57 13.12
CA ALA A 111 22.70 -25.71 12.90
C ALA A 111 23.17 -27.17 13.03
N GLU A 112 22.55 -27.95 13.92
CA GLU A 112 22.84 -29.38 14.14
C GLU A 112 22.48 -30.24 12.93
N THR A 113 21.45 -29.84 12.17
CA THR A 113 20.97 -30.60 11.00
C THR A 113 21.78 -30.32 9.74
N SER A 114 22.46 -29.18 9.67
CA SER A 114 23.25 -28.78 8.51
C SER A 114 24.47 -29.67 8.32
N SER A 115 24.63 -30.23 7.13
CA SER A 115 25.86 -30.95 6.73
C SER A 115 27.05 -29.99 6.57
N PHE A 116 26.79 -28.73 6.18
CA PHE A 116 27.81 -27.70 5.98
C PHE A 116 28.44 -27.20 7.29
N LEU A 117 27.72 -27.30 8.41
CA LEU A 117 28.16 -26.86 9.75
C LEU A 117 28.66 -28.02 10.64
N ARG A 118 28.75 -29.25 10.09
CA ARG A 118 29.13 -30.45 10.85
C ARG A 118 30.64 -30.62 11.06
N ALA A 119 31.49 -30.00 10.23
CA ALA A 119 32.95 -30.09 10.38
C ALA A 119 33.42 -29.43 11.69
N GLN A 120 34.12 -30.20 12.55
CA GLN A 120 34.50 -29.80 13.92
C GLN A 120 35.61 -28.73 14.03
N GLN A 121 36.11 -28.16 12.94
CA GLN A 121 37.25 -27.25 12.97
C GLN A 121 37.18 -26.16 11.90
N GLY A 122 36.27 -25.17 11.99
CA GLY A 122 36.36 -23.91 11.23
C GLY A 122 36.49 -23.97 9.69
N ALA A 123 36.49 -25.17 9.10
CA ALA A 123 36.86 -25.48 7.72
C ALA A 123 35.63 -25.83 6.87
N GLY A 124 34.44 -25.39 7.32
CA GLY A 124 33.25 -25.40 6.47
C GLY A 124 33.43 -24.35 5.39
N GLY A 125 33.28 -24.71 4.12
CA GLY A 125 33.47 -23.83 2.95
C GLY A 125 32.48 -22.65 2.83
N TRP A 126 31.75 -22.32 3.90
CA TRP A 126 30.77 -21.24 3.94
C TRP A 126 31.41 -19.88 4.28
N SER A 127 30.79 -18.82 3.78
CA SER A 127 31.21 -17.42 3.99
C SER A 127 30.16 -16.59 4.73
N LEU A 128 28.89 -16.95 4.64
CA LEU A 128 27.79 -16.27 5.34
C LEU A 128 26.90 -17.29 6.05
N LEU A 129 26.57 -17.03 7.31
CA LEU A 129 25.59 -17.78 8.09
C LEU A 129 24.52 -16.82 8.61
N LEU A 130 23.28 -17.03 8.17
CA LEU A 130 22.12 -16.29 8.66
C LEU A 130 21.28 -17.19 9.54
N CYS A 131 21.12 -16.78 10.79
CA CYS A 131 20.29 -17.40 11.80
C CYS A 131 18.99 -16.63 11.89
N LEU A 132 17.91 -17.16 11.29
CA LEU A 132 16.59 -16.55 11.40
C LEU A 132 15.99 -16.78 12.79
N SER A 133 14.89 -16.08 13.07
CA SER A 133 14.22 -16.17 14.36
C SER A 133 13.94 -17.63 14.73
N THR A 134 14.07 -17.97 16.02
CA THR A 134 13.96 -19.34 16.58
C THR A 134 15.13 -20.30 16.28
N SER A 135 16.04 -19.97 15.37
CA SER A 135 17.28 -20.74 15.14
C SER A 135 18.49 -20.20 15.93
N GLU A 136 18.41 -18.97 16.45
CA GLU A 136 19.51 -18.24 17.10
C GLU A 136 20.17 -19.04 18.21
N ARG A 137 19.38 -19.70 19.07
CA ARG A 137 19.91 -20.55 20.16
C ARG A 137 20.67 -21.77 19.64
N SER A 138 20.24 -22.34 18.52
CA SER A 138 20.96 -23.45 17.87
C SER A 138 22.29 -22.95 17.29
N CYS A 139 22.31 -21.74 16.70
CA CYS A 139 23.53 -21.09 16.24
C CYS A 139 24.52 -20.83 17.38
N LEU A 140 24.07 -20.17 18.45
CA LEU A 140 24.90 -19.84 19.62
C LEU A 140 25.50 -21.08 20.28
N ARG A 141 24.78 -22.21 20.27
CA ARG A 141 25.28 -23.49 20.83
C ARG A 141 26.31 -24.18 19.95
N ARG A 142 26.13 -24.11 18.62
CA ARG A 142 26.91 -24.92 17.67
C ARG A 142 28.13 -24.19 17.12
N ILE A 143 28.04 -22.88 16.95
CA ILE A 143 29.08 -22.05 16.35
C ILE A 143 29.99 -21.49 17.44
N SER A 144 31.29 -21.70 17.31
CA SER A 144 32.29 -21.10 18.19
C SER A 144 32.70 -19.75 17.62
N PHE A 145 32.11 -18.66 18.11
CA PHE A 145 32.38 -17.29 17.66
C PHE A 145 33.86 -16.89 17.82
N SER A 146 34.55 -17.50 18.79
CA SER A 146 35.99 -17.34 19.03
C SER A 146 36.92 -17.98 17.99
N HIS A 147 36.42 -18.92 17.19
CA HIS A 147 37.19 -19.69 16.21
C HIS A 147 36.74 -19.42 14.77
N LEU A 148 35.91 -18.39 14.56
CA LEU A 148 35.48 -17.98 13.23
C LEU A 148 36.67 -17.47 12.41
N GLN A 149 36.71 -17.88 11.14
CA GLN A 149 37.72 -17.41 10.20
C GLN A 149 37.44 -15.95 9.82
N GLN A 150 38.48 -15.20 9.42
CA GLN A 150 38.37 -13.77 9.06
C GLN A 150 37.33 -13.47 7.96
N HIS A 151 36.97 -14.46 7.14
CA HIS A 151 36.01 -14.34 6.05
C HIS A 151 34.59 -14.85 6.37
N GLN A 152 34.36 -15.38 7.57
CA GLN A 152 33.08 -15.93 7.98
C GLN A 152 32.22 -14.87 8.65
N MET A 153 31.04 -14.62 8.08
CA MET A 153 30.08 -13.60 8.51
C MET A 153 28.86 -14.25 9.16
N VAL A 154 28.39 -13.69 10.28
CA VAL A 154 27.21 -14.20 11.02
C VAL A 154 26.34 -13.03 11.50
N ASN A 155 25.01 -13.16 11.41
CA ASN A 155 24.05 -12.13 11.84
C ASN A 155 23.75 -12.13 13.36
N LEU A 156 24.71 -12.55 14.19
CA LEU A 156 24.57 -12.61 15.64
C LEU A 156 25.79 -11.99 16.33
N LEU A 157 25.55 -11.11 17.30
CA LEU A 157 26.55 -10.62 18.24
C LEU A 157 26.19 -11.18 19.63
N PRO A 158 26.86 -12.24 20.11
CA PRO A 158 26.57 -12.87 21.39
C PRO A 158 26.52 -11.85 22.55
N GLU A 159 27.38 -10.85 22.50
CA GLU A 159 27.49 -9.78 23.49
C GLU A 159 26.19 -8.97 23.60
N LEU A 160 25.60 -8.59 22.47
CA LEU A 160 24.35 -7.84 22.43
C LEU A 160 23.13 -8.73 22.72
N MET A 161 23.16 -9.98 22.24
CA MET A 161 22.14 -10.98 22.54
C MET A 161 22.01 -11.22 24.05
N GLU A 162 23.13 -11.26 24.76
CA GLU A 162 23.15 -11.39 26.22
C GLU A 162 22.77 -10.07 26.90
N ALA A 163 23.35 -8.93 26.49
CA ALA A 163 23.05 -7.63 27.11
C ALA A 163 21.55 -7.28 27.06
N PHE A 164 20.90 -7.48 25.91
CA PHE A 164 19.47 -7.24 25.73
C PHE A 164 18.58 -8.45 26.04
N SER A 165 19.13 -9.49 26.68
CA SER A 165 18.33 -10.61 27.16
C SER A 165 17.46 -10.19 28.36
N ASP A 166 16.26 -10.78 28.42
CA ASP A 166 15.32 -10.60 29.52
C ASP A 166 15.67 -11.53 30.68
N VAL A 167 16.15 -10.95 31.77
CA VAL A 167 16.46 -11.68 33.01
C VAL A 167 15.23 -11.94 33.88
N GLY A 168 14.07 -11.43 33.48
CA GLY A 168 12.77 -11.55 34.15
C GLY A 168 12.03 -10.22 34.19
N GLY A 169 10.75 -10.23 33.81
CA GLY A 169 9.87 -9.05 33.89
C GLY A 169 10.32 -7.88 33.01
N GLY A 170 11.02 -8.18 31.92
CA GLY A 170 11.46 -7.19 30.94
C GLY A 170 12.79 -6.51 31.26
N LEU A 171 13.45 -6.86 32.38
CA LEU A 171 14.71 -6.23 32.79
C LEU A 171 15.84 -6.64 31.85
N CYS A 172 16.58 -5.67 31.34
CA CYS A 172 17.76 -5.92 30.51
C CYS A 172 18.94 -6.42 31.37
N HIS A 173 19.65 -7.45 30.91
CA HIS A 173 20.77 -8.05 31.65
C HIS A 173 21.85 -7.04 32.06
N PHE A 174 22.26 -6.13 31.17
CA PHE A 174 23.34 -5.18 31.46
C PHE A 174 23.00 -4.15 32.56
N TYR A 175 21.70 -3.94 32.88
CA TYR A 175 21.28 -3.09 34.01
C TYR A 175 21.59 -3.72 35.37
N GLN A 176 21.70 -5.04 35.47
CA GLN A 176 22.11 -5.69 36.73
C GLN A 176 23.52 -5.31 37.16
N GLN A 177 24.34 -4.85 36.22
CA GLN A 177 25.78 -4.60 36.40
C GLN A 177 26.12 -3.10 36.44
N LEU A 178 25.13 -2.21 36.27
CA LEU A 178 25.32 -0.75 36.27
C LEU A 178 25.10 -0.15 37.66
N ALA A 179 26.13 0.50 38.22
CA ALA A 179 26.00 1.32 39.43
C ALA A 179 25.50 2.72 39.05
N GLU A 180 24.21 2.98 39.25
CA GLU A 180 23.46 4.21 38.92
C GLU A 180 23.58 4.71 37.46
N PRO A 181 22.72 4.21 36.55
CA PRO A 181 22.76 4.64 35.15
C PRO A 181 21.94 5.92 34.92
N ASP A 182 22.63 7.00 34.54
CA ASP A 182 22.01 8.15 33.87
C ASP A 182 21.83 7.84 32.37
N LEU A 183 20.96 6.87 32.07
CA LEU A 183 20.60 6.47 30.70
C LEU A 183 19.16 6.89 30.38
N ASP A 184 18.95 7.44 29.19
CA ASP A 184 17.63 7.77 28.63
C ASP A 184 16.88 6.50 28.15
N MET A 185 16.78 5.50 29.02
CA MET A 185 16.16 4.20 28.76
C MET A 185 15.48 3.67 30.02
N LYS A 186 14.29 3.08 29.87
CA LYS A 186 13.63 2.39 30.99
C LYS A 186 14.36 1.06 31.29
N PRO A 187 14.64 0.69 32.55
CA PRO A 187 15.33 -0.57 32.87
C PRO A 187 14.60 -1.82 32.36
N HIS A 188 13.26 -1.80 32.40
CA HIS A 188 12.39 -2.89 31.94
C HIS A 188 12.01 -2.74 30.47
N SER A 189 13.01 -2.76 29.57
CA SER A 189 12.80 -2.56 28.12
C SER A 189 13.19 -3.76 27.25
N CYS A 190 13.63 -4.89 27.84
CA CYS A 190 14.19 -6.02 27.10
C CYS A 190 13.29 -7.24 27.06
N GLY A 191 13.23 -7.90 25.90
CA GLY A 191 12.53 -9.17 25.69
C GLY A 191 11.00 -9.11 25.70
N SER A 192 10.39 -10.25 25.40
CA SER A 192 8.95 -10.35 25.11
C SER A 192 8.04 -10.35 26.34
N SER A 193 8.60 -10.39 27.56
CA SER A 193 7.80 -10.29 28.79
C SER A 193 7.52 -8.84 29.22
N ASN A 194 8.13 -7.87 28.54
CA ASN A 194 7.80 -6.46 28.71
C ASN A 194 6.33 -6.20 28.35
N GLN A 195 5.62 -5.46 29.19
CA GLN A 195 4.25 -5.06 28.88
C GLN A 195 4.26 -4.13 27.67
N LYS A 196 3.37 -4.37 26.69
CA LYS A 196 3.25 -3.50 25.51
C LYS A 196 3.04 -2.07 26.02
N PRO A 197 3.96 -1.12 25.73
CA PRO A 197 3.87 0.21 26.31
C PRO A 197 2.59 0.92 25.83
N ASP A 198 1.86 1.54 26.76
CA ASP A 198 0.69 2.35 26.43
C ASP A 198 1.09 3.63 25.69
N PHE A 199 0.25 4.09 24.76
CA PHE A 199 0.45 5.36 24.08
C PHE A 199 0.51 6.52 25.06
N PRO A 200 1.44 7.49 24.92
CA PRO A 200 1.53 8.61 25.85
C PRO A 200 0.20 9.40 25.83
N GLN A 201 -0.49 9.45 26.97
CA GLN A 201 -1.70 10.27 27.12
C GLN A 201 -1.31 11.74 27.31
N ASP A 202 -1.95 12.65 26.57
CA ASP A 202 -1.77 14.10 26.70
C ASP A 202 -2.39 14.57 28.03
N SER A 203 -1.63 14.53 29.12
CA SER A 203 -2.02 15.12 30.39
C SER A 203 -1.67 16.61 30.42
N ARG A 204 -2.33 17.43 29.59
CA ARG A 204 -2.19 18.91 29.63
C ARG A 204 -3.47 19.59 30.08
N SER A 205 -3.33 20.42 31.12
CA SER A 205 -4.28 21.47 31.52
C SER A 205 -4.35 22.57 30.45
N PRO A 206 -5.48 23.28 30.25
CA PRO A 206 -5.67 24.18 29.10
C PRO A 206 -4.83 25.46 29.05
N ASP A 207 -3.90 25.68 30.00
CA ASP A 207 -3.39 27.03 30.31
C ASP A 207 -1.85 27.20 30.19
N GLN A 208 -1.15 26.35 29.43
CA GLN A 208 0.28 26.54 29.16
C GLN A 208 0.59 26.70 27.65
N THR A 209 1.30 27.78 27.37
CA THR A 209 1.81 28.22 26.06
C THR A 209 2.51 27.11 25.27
N GLN A 210 2.21 27.07 23.96
CA GLN A 210 2.68 26.08 22.98
C GLN A 210 4.22 25.98 22.94
N SER A 211 4.77 24.99 23.65
CA SER A 211 6.10 24.45 23.35
C SER A 211 6.01 23.45 22.19
N PRO A 212 7.05 23.30 21.34
CA PRO A 212 7.07 22.31 20.24
C PRO A 212 7.26 20.90 20.82
N ALA A 213 6.21 20.40 21.44
CA ALA A 213 6.26 19.22 22.27
C ALA A 213 5.77 18.02 21.45
N LEU A 214 6.71 17.25 20.91
CA LEU A 214 6.46 16.02 20.16
C LEU A 214 5.94 14.92 21.08
N VAL A 215 4.77 14.36 20.76
CA VAL A 215 4.21 13.18 21.44
C VAL A 215 4.05 12.08 20.41
N ALA A 216 4.94 11.07 20.47
CA ALA A 216 5.00 10.00 19.48
C ALA A 216 5.74 8.77 20.01
N MET A 217 5.40 7.59 19.47
CA MET A 217 6.24 6.41 19.49
C MET A 217 6.89 6.21 18.12
N VAL A 218 8.17 5.84 18.11
CA VAL A 218 8.95 5.66 16.88
C VAL A 218 9.79 4.39 16.99
N ASN A 219 9.59 3.44 16.09
CA ASN A 219 10.53 2.35 15.87
C ASN A 219 11.65 2.82 14.95
N VAL A 220 12.89 2.62 15.40
CA VAL A 220 14.10 2.81 14.60
C VAL A 220 14.85 1.50 14.49
N PHE A 221 15.38 1.23 13.30
CA PHE A 221 16.13 0.00 13.01
C PHE A 221 17.62 0.31 13.02
N VAL A 222 18.38 -0.46 13.80
CA VAL A 222 19.79 -0.18 14.07
C VAL A 222 20.63 -1.41 13.75
N LEU A 223 21.54 -1.26 12.80
CA LEU A 223 22.49 -2.28 12.40
C LEU A 223 23.81 -2.07 13.13
N VAL A 224 24.15 -3.00 14.02
CA VAL A 224 25.43 -3.03 14.73
C VAL A 224 26.38 -3.97 13.99
N THR A 225 27.59 -3.50 13.71
CA THR A 225 28.58 -4.22 12.88
C THR A 225 29.85 -4.57 13.64
N SER A 226 30.02 -4.01 14.84
CA SER A 226 31.05 -4.36 15.81
C SER A 226 30.69 -3.77 17.17
N VAL A 227 31.10 -4.45 18.25
CA VAL A 227 30.97 -3.98 19.65
C VAL A 227 32.27 -3.40 20.22
N THR A 228 33.45 -3.73 19.66
CA THR A 228 34.76 -3.43 20.28
C THR A 228 35.85 -2.92 19.31
N PRO A 229 35.72 -1.72 18.71
CA PRO A 229 34.87 -0.63 19.16
C PRO A 229 33.48 -0.71 18.54
N LEU A 230 32.52 -0.08 19.23
CA LEU A 230 31.14 0.00 18.77
C LEU A 230 31.05 0.73 17.43
N THR A 231 30.57 0.05 16.40
CA THR A 231 30.19 0.64 15.11
C THR A 231 28.75 0.28 14.80
N ALA A 232 27.91 1.30 14.71
CA ALA A 232 26.47 1.14 14.52
C ALA A 232 25.94 2.14 13.50
N PHE A 233 24.92 1.71 12.76
CA PHE A 233 24.24 2.49 11.74
C PHE A 233 22.73 2.44 11.96
N MET A 234 22.04 3.54 11.75
CA MET A 234 20.58 3.64 11.89
C MET A 234 19.93 3.77 10.51
N HIS A 235 18.90 2.98 10.26
CA HIS A 235 18.12 3.01 9.02
C HIS A 235 17.32 4.31 8.90
N ASP A 236 17.08 4.79 7.69
CA ASP A 236 16.29 5.99 7.42
C ASP A 236 14.77 5.80 7.64
N ILE A 237 14.22 4.67 7.21
CA ILE A 237 12.86 4.21 7.47
C ILE A 237 12.65 4.03 8.97
N SER A 238 11.52 4.56 9.43
CA SER A 238 10.98 4.41 10.77
C SER A 238 9.50 4.09 10.70
N VAL A 239 8.97 3.47 11.75
CA VAL A 239 7.52 3.26 11.91
C VAL A 239 7.06 4.13 13.06
N VAL A 240 6.16 5.08 12.75
CA VAL A 240 5.75 6.12 13.69
C VAL A 240 4.30 5.94 14.10
N TRP A 241 4.02 6.29 15.35
CA TRP A 241 2.68 6.49 15.86
C TRP A 241 2.67 7.83 16.59
N ALA A 242 2.02 8.84 16.01
CA ALA A 242 1.87 10.16 16.61
C ALA A 242 0.37 10.48 16.76
N ASN A 243 0.03 11.43 17.64
CA ASN A 243 -1.37 11.79 17.95
C ASN A 243 -2.19 12.23 16.70
N GLN A 244 -1.51 12.70 15.65
CA GLN A 244 -2.14 13.18 14.41
C GLN A 244 -1.97 12.23 13.20
N SER A 245 -1.21 11.14 13.34
CA SER A 245 -0.96 10.18 12.24
C SER A 245 -1.71 8.87 12.49
N ALA A 246 -2.00 8.12 11.43
CA ALA A 246 -2.45 6.75 11.59
C ALA A 246 -1.40 5.94 12.39
N PRO A 247 -1.81 5.06 13.31
CA PRO A 247 -0.88 4.26 14.09
C PRO A 247 -0.04 3.37 13.18
N GLY A 248 1.28 3.40 13.36
CA GLY A 248 2.20 2.50 12.66
C GLY A 248 2.49 2.86 11.21
N GLN A 249 2.53 4.17 10.88
CA GLN A 249 2.86 4.66 9.56
C GLN A 249 4.37 4.51 9.27
N GLN A 250 4.71 3.93 8.11
CA GLN A 250 6.09 3.84 7.64
C GLN A 250 6.52 5.16 6.97
N MET A 251 7.65 5.74 7.39
CA MET A 251 8.21 6.95 6.79
C MET A 251 9.69 7.18 7.15
N LYS A 252 10.39 8.02 6.39
CA LYS A 252 11.75 8.45 6.73
C LYS A 252 11.74 9.28 8.01
N ILE A 253 12.57 8.92 8.98
CA ILE A 253 12.61 9.55 10.32
C ILE A 253 12.94 11.04 10.25
N ARG A 254 13.84 11.46 9.35
CA ARG A 254 14.18 12.88 9.16
C ARG A 254 12.99 13.67 8.64
N THR A 255 12.26 13.12 7.67
CA THR A 255 11.03 13.70 7.14
C THR A 255 9.97 13.83 8.22
N PHE A 256 9.81 12.80 9.07
CA PHE A 256 8.91 12.85 10.23
C PHE A 256 9.25 13.99 11.18
N LEU A 257 10.52 14.06 11.61
CA LEU A 257 10.97 15.12 12.51
C LEU A 257 10.79 16.51 11.89
N LEU A 258 11.10 16.66 10.61
CA LEU A 258 10.91 17.93 9.88
C LEU A 258 9.42 18.34 9.84
N GLN A 259 8.52 17.40 9.55
CA GLN A 259 7.08 17.65 9.50
C GLN A 259 6.50 18.02 10.88
N GLN A 260 6.99 17.42 11.96
CA GLN A 260 6.45 17.63 13.30
C GLN A 260 7.10 18.80 14.07
N LEU A 261 8.39 19.07 13.83
CA LEU A 261 9.18 20.00 14.66
C LEU A 261 9.75 21.21 13.89
N GLY A 262 9.72 21.20 12.55
CA GLY A 262 10.36 22.21 11.71
C GLY A 262 11.88 22.05 11.56
N ALA A 263 12.51 22.88 10.73
CA ALA A 263 13.89 22.67 10.25
C ALA A 263 14.98 22.69 11.35
N SER A 264 15.00 23.70 12.23
CA SER A 264 16.05 23.82 13.26
C SER A 264 15.89 22.77 14.38
N THR A 265 14.67 22.61 14.89
CA THR A 265 14.36 21.67 15.98
C THR A 265 14.49 20.22 15.54
N SER A 266 14.15 19.88 14.29
CA SER A 266 14.32 18.51 13.77
C SER A 266 15.79 18.06 13.72
N GLN A 267 16.73 18.96 13.39
CA GLN A 267 18.16 18.67 13.43
C GLN A 267 18.63 18.36 14.86
N LEU A 268 18.18 19.14 15.84
CA LEU A 268 18.48 18.88 17.25
C LEU A 268 17.88 17.56 17.73
N ALA A 269 16.62 17.29 17.38
CA ALA A 269 15.96 16.02 17.72
C ALA A 269 16.66 14.81 17.11
N TRP A 270 17.13 14.91 15.86
CA TRP A 270 17.94 13.88 15.21
C TRP A 270 19.22 13.58 15.99
N VAL A 271 19.95 14.63 16.42
CA VAL A 271 21.16 14.48 17.25
C VAL A 271 20.84 13.82 18.59
N GLN A 272 19.70 14.17 19.21
CA GLN A 272 19.26 13.54 20.47
C GLN A 272 18.95 12.06 20.28
N ILE A 273 18.25 11.67 19.21
CA ILE A 273 18.02 10.25 18.88
C ILE A 273 19.35 9.51 18.75
N GLN A 274 20.30 10.07 18.00
CA GLN A 274 21.61 9.45 17.82
C GLN A 274 22.35 9.29 19.15
N ARG A 275 22.29 10.31 20.03
CA ARG A 275 22.88 10.28 21.36
C ARG A 275 22.24 9.21 22.23
N VAL A 276 20.91 9.19 22.35
CA VAL A 276 20.17 8.26 23.22
C VAL A 276 20.44 6.80 22.83
N VAL A 277 20.25 6.47 21.55
CA VAL A 277 20.48 5.11 21.05
C VAL A 277 21.96 4.73 21.15
N GLY A 278 22.87 5.66 20.83
CA GLY A 278 24.31 5.46 20.94
C GLY A 278 24.79 5.16 22.36
N SER A 279 24.31 5.93 23.36
CA SER A 279 24.65 5.74 24.77
C SER A 279 24.16 4.38 25.30
N VAL A 280 22.96 3.96 24.92
CA VAL A 280 22.41 2.65 25.30
C VAL A 280 23.25 1.51 24.72
N LEU A 281 23.60 1.58 23.43
CA LEU A 281 24.48 0.59 22.80
C LEU A 281 25.87 0.55 23.42
N GLN A 282 26.42 1.71 23.78
CA GLN A 282 27.71 1.80 24.44
C GLN A 282 27.67 1.11 25.81
N ALA A 283 26.65 1.39 26.63
CA ALA A 283 26.48 0.75 27.93
C ALA A 283 26.29 -0.77 27.81
N ALA A 284 25.53 -1.23 26.80
CA ALA A 284 25.37 -2.65 26.50
C ALA A 284 26.69 -3.32 26.05
N SER A 285 27.62 -2.56 25.47
CA SER A 285 28.89 -3.08 24.94
C SER A 285 30.06 -3.05 25.93
N THR A 286 30.01 -2.25 27.00
CA THR A 286 31.15 -2.04 27.93
C THR A 286 31.22 -3.03 29.10
N ASN A 287 30.14 -3.75 29.41
CA ASN A 287 29.99 -4.45 30.69
C ASN A 287 30.25 -5.97 30.68
N GLN A 288 30.84 -6.53 29.62
CA GLN A 288 31.14 -7.96 29.60
C GLN A 288 32.61 -8.27 29.87
N GLU A 289 32.85 -9.14 30.85
CA GLU A 289 34.15 -9.79 31.06
C GLU A 289 34.59 -10.40 29.73
N GLN A 290 35.70 -9.90 29.17
CA GLN A 290 36.28 -10.45 27.96
C GLN A 290 36.62 -11.93 28.20
N GLN A 291 35.79 -12.84 27.70
CA GLN A 291 36.19 -14.24 27.67
C GLN A 291 37.43 -14.38 26.75
N PRO A 292 38.41 -15.24 27.07
CA PRO A 292 39.70 -15.30 26.36
C PRO A 292 39.63 -15.90 24.94
N GLY A 293 38.47 -15.88 24.29
CA GLY A 293 38.23 -16.42 22.95
C GLY A 293 38.04 -15.28 21.95
N GLY A 294 38.64 -15.42 20.76
CA GLY A 294 38.74 -14.38 19.73
C GLY A 294 37.44 -13.64 19.36
N ARG A 295 37.63 -12.47 18.78
CA ARG A 295 36.58 -11.54 18.35
C ARG A 295 36.00 -11.95 16.99
N CYS A 296 34.68 -11.90 16.83
CA CYS A 296 34.07 -12.03 15.51
C CYS A 296 34.13 -10.69 14.75
N LEU A 297 34.96 -10.62 13.70
CA LEU A 297 35.20 -9.39 12.93
C LEU A 297 34.07 -9.04 11.96
N LEU A 298 33.37 -10.07 11.47
CA LEU A 298 32.29 -9.93 10.49
C LEU A 298 30.93 -10.26 11.10
N CYS A 299 30.79 -10.26 12.41
CA CYS A 299 29.49 -10.42 13.03
C CYS A 299 28.72 -9.10 12.98
N PHE A 300 27.42 -9.19 12.71
CA PHE A 300 26.54 -8.04 12.70
C PHE A 300 25.22 -8.42 13.35
N GLN A 301 24.44 -7.45 13.79
CA GLN A 301 23.11 -7.69 14.32
C GLN A 301 22.20 -6.50 14.04
N LEU A 302 20.98 -6.80 13.59
CA LEU A 302 19.94 -5.81 13.38
C LEU A 302 19.03 -5.78 14.62
N LEU A 303 18.84 -4.59 15.19
CA LEU A 303 18.06 -4.34 16.39
C LEU A 303 16.91 -3.39 16.09
N THR A 304 15.80 -3.54 16.79
CA THR A 304 14.71 -2.56 16.77
C THR A 304 14.65 -1.83 18.11
N PHE A 305 14.76 -0.50 18.07
CA PHE A 305 14.58 0.37 19.22
C PHE A 305 13.24 1.07 19.13
N MET A 306 12.44 0.97 20.19
CA MET A 306 11.20 1.74 20.35
C MET A 306 11.49 2.98 21.21
N LEU A 307 11.33 4.14 20.59
CA LEU A 307 11.56 5.44 21.18
C LEU A 307 10.23 6.09 21.53
N MET A 308 10.13 6.66 22.73
CA MET A 308 8.96 7.40 23.18
C MET A 308 9.31 8.87 23.37
N PHE A 309 8.57 9.74 22.67
CA PHE A 309 8.58 11.18 22.86
C PHE A 309 7.37 11.57 23.70
N SER A 310 7.59 12.21 24.84
CA SER A 310 6.56 12.64 25.79
C SER A 310 6.57 14.16 25.98
N GLY A 311 6.54 14.90 24.88
CA GLY A 311 6.57 16.36 24.86
C GLY A 311 7.96 17.01 24.88
N SER A 312 9.02 16.22 24.69
CA SER A 312 10.43 16.66 24.57
C SER A 312 10.99 16.26 23.21
N ILE A 313 12.10 16.86 22.79
CA ILE A 313 12.89 16.43 21.62
C ILE A 313 13.86 15.28 21.95
N THR A 314 14.09 15.02 23.23
CA THR A 314 14.90 13.90 23.71
C THR A 314 13.97 12.71 23.97
N PRO A 315 14.10 11.61 23.21
CA PRO A 315 13.27 10.42 23.44
C PRO A 315 13.80 9.58 24.59
N VAL A 316 12.93 8.72 25.13
CA VAL A 316 13.30 7.64 26.06
C VAL A 316 13.14 6.30 25.36
N VAL A 317 14.12 5.40 25.49
CA VAL A 317 14.00 4.02 25.00
C VAL A 317 13.07 3.23 25.92
N VAL A 318 12.01 2.66 25.35
CA VAL A 318 10.99 1.90 26.10
C VAL A 318 10.95 0.41 25.74
N GLN A 319 11.54 0.04 24.61
CA GLN A 319 11.71 -1.36 24.22
C GLN A 319 12.90 -1.50 23.27
N VAL A 320 13.65 -2.60 23.42
CA VAL A 320 14.68 -3.04 22.47
C VAL A 320 14.44 -4.50 22.13
N ASP A 321 14.27 -4.78 20.84
CA ASP A 321 14.15 -6.14 20.31
C ASP A 321 15.41 -6.52 19.53
N THR A 322 15.90 -7.75 19.75
CA THR A 322 17.03 -8.33 19.00
C THR A 322 16.64 -8.83 17.61
N LYS A 323 15.41 -8.55 17.19
CA LYS A 323 14.77 -8.95 15.93
C LYS A 323 14.02 -7.76 15.36
N VAL A 324 13.73 -7.79 14.06
CA VAL A 324 12.93 -6.74 13.43
C VAL A 324 11.49 -6.82 13.93
N THR A 325 11.05 -5.80 14.66
CA THR A 325 9.66 -5.61 15.10
C THR A 325 9.10 -4.28 14.59
N SER A 326 7.78 -4.22 14.40
CA SER A 326 7.10 -3.02 13.93
C SER A 326 5.98 -2.63 14.88
N LEU A 327 5.84 -1.32 15.13
CA LEU A 327 4.69 -0.72 15.82
C LEU A 327 3.38 -0.83 15.02
N SER A 328 3.46 -1.21 13.74
CA SER A 328 2.30 -1.37 12.88
C SER A 328 1.45 -2.57 13.32
N GLU A 329 0.17 -2.31 13.59
CA GLU A 329 -0.83 -3.36 13.86
C GLU A 329 -1.28 -4.07 12.58
N ASP A 330 -1.02 -3.45 11.43
CA ASP A 330 -1.29 -4.01 10.11
C ASP A 330 -0.17 -4.99 9.70
N MET A 331 -0.51 -6.28 9.69
CA MET A 331 0.41 -7.35 9.31
C MET A 331 1.02 -7.14 7.93
N PHE A 332 0.24 -6.60 6.98
CA PHE A 332 0.70 -6.31 5.62
C PHE A 332 1.80 -5.26 5.61
N SER A 333 1.57 -4.09 6.22
CA SER A 333 2.58 -3.02 6.30
C SER A 333 3.81 -3.42 7.10
N ARG A 334 3.63 -4.20 8.16
CA ARG A 334 4.73 -4.76 8.96
C ARG A 334 5.63 -5.67 8.14
N GLN A 335 5.05 -6.56 7.34
CA GLN A 335 5.81 -7.47 6.47
C GLN A 335 6.64 -6.68 5.46
N ILE A 336 6.04 -5.72 4.75
CA ILE A 336 6.74 -4.87 3.78
C ILE A 336 7.91 -4.15 4.45
N THR A 337 7.68 -3.52 5.60
CA THR A 337 8.76 -2.81 6.32
C THR A 337 9.89 -3.75 6.71
N THR A 338 9.57 -4.97 7.13
CA THR A 338 10.56 -5.99 7.52
C THR A 338 11.40 -6.40 6.32
N ASP A 339 10.75 -6.70 5.20
CA ASP A 339 11.43 -7.15 3.98
C ASP A 339 12.38 -6.06 3.45
N LEU A 340 11.93 -4.80 3.44
CA LEU A 340 12.75 -3.64 3.04
C LEU A 340 14.01 -3.48 3.88
N VAL A 341 13.88 -3.48 5.20
CA VAL A 341 15.02 -3.25 6.11
C VAL A 341 16.01 -4.41 6.05
N LEU A 342 15.53 -5.65 5.90
CA LEU A 342 16.38 -6.83 5.78
C LEU A 342 17.16 -6.84 4.46
N GLU A 343 16.50 -6.52 3.35
CA GLU A 343 17.14 -6.38 2.04
C GLU A 343 18.23 -5.29 2.07
N ASP A 344 17.89 -4.09 2.54
CA ASP A 344 18.83 -2.96 2.65
C ASP A 344 20.02 -3.31 3.55
N SER A 345 19.80 -4.12 4.60
CA SER A 345 20.88 -4.60 5.48
C SER A 345 21.87 -5.50 4.75
N LEU A 346 21.38 -6.45 3.94
CA LEU A 346 22.24 -7.36 3.17
C LEU A 346 22.98 -6.60 2.07
N GLN A 347 22.29 -5.72 1.34
CA GLN A 347 22.90 -4.88 0.31
C GLN A 347 23.93 -3.91 0.89
N PHE A 348 23.78 -3.46 2.13
CA PHE A 348 24.79 -2.64 2.80
C PHE A 348 26.03 -3.44 3.26
N LEU A 349 25.86 -4.71 3.65
CA LEU A 349 26.92 -5.51 4.28
C LEU A 349 27.74 -6.38 3.32
N LEU A 350 27.12 -6.90 2.26
CA LEU A 350 27.65 -7.98 1.42
C LEU A 350 28.47 -7.56 0.18
N PRO A 351 28.32 -6.35 -0.41
CA PRO A 351 29.22 -5.89 -1.47
C PRO A 351 30.69 -5.75 -1.03
N LEU A 352 30.95 -5.82 0.28
CA LEU A 352 32.29 -5.72 0.85
C LEU A 352 32.98 -7.09 0.81
N PRO A 353 34.17 -7.20 0.18
CA PRO A 353 34.90 -8.46 0.10
C PRO A 353 35.16 -9.05 1.49
N THR A 354 34.81 -10.31 1.68
CA THR A 354 35.06 -11.05 2.93
C THR A 354 36.40 -11.76 2.93
N ARG A 355 37.00 -12.00 1.75
CA ARG A 355 38.32 -12.61 1.60
C ARG A 355 39.30 -11.61 1.01
N LEU A 356 40.51 -11.61 1.56
CA LEU A 356 41.65 -10.89 1.02
C LEU A 356 42.50 -11.82 0.16
N SER A 357 43.13 -11.28 -0.89
CA SER A 357 44.12 -12.02 -1.65
C SER A 357 45.45 -12.11 -0.86
N PRO A 358 46.31 -13.09 -1.16
CA PRO A 358 47.65 -13.16 -0.59
C PRO A 358 48.47 -11.87 -0.81
N GLU A 359 48.28 -11.22 -1.97
CA GLU A 359 48.90 -9.94 -2.30
C GLU A 359 48.33 -8.81 -1.44
N THR A 360 47.00 -8.75 -1.28
CA THR A 360 46.35 -7.76 -0.41
C THR A 360 46.76 -7.95 1.06
N HIS A 361 47.01 -9.18 1.51
CA HIS A 361 47.57 -9.44 2.84
C HIS A 361 48.96 -8.81 3.02
N LEU A 362 49.82 -8.85 2.00
CA LEU A 362 51.14 -8.20 2.03
C LEU A 362 51.00 -6.67 2.01
N SER A 363 50.10 -6.12 1.19
CA SER A 363 49.78 -4.69 1.16
C SER A 363 49.25 -4.21 2.52
N LEU A 364 48.39 -5.00 3.16
CA LEU A 364 47.84 -4.73 4.49
C LEU A 364 48.94 -4.74 5.56
N GLU A 365 49.90 -5.66 5.45
CA GLU A 365 51.04 -5.74 6.36
C GLU A 365 52.01 -4.56 6.19
N ALA A 366 52.25 -4.11 4.96
CA ALA A 366 53.00 -2.88 4.69
C ALA A 366 52.29 -1.64 5.29
N LEU A 367 50.97 -1.56 5.17
CA LEU A 367 50.17 -0.49 5.74
C LEU A 367 50.18 -0.51 7.28
N ARG A 368 50.16 -1.71 7.87
CA ARG A 368 50.37 -1.92 9.31
C ARG A 368 51.75 -1.43 9.76
N GLN A 369 52.80 -1.67 8.99
CA GLN A 369 54.14 -1.15 9.32
C GLN A 369 54.22 0.39 9.23
N GLN A 370 53.55 0.98 8.24
CA GLN A 370 53.61 2.41 7.97
C GLN A 370 52.70 3.25 8.89
N TYR A 371 51.46 2.81 9.11
CA TYR A 371 50.43 3.55 9.85
C TYR A 371 50.06 2.91 11.18
N GLY A 372 50.52 1.69 11.47
CA GLY A 372 50.38 1.04 12.77
C GLY A 372 51.28 1.63 13.86
N GLY A 373 52.10 2.64 13.56
CA GLY A 373 52.83 3.44 14.56
C GLY A 373 53.89 2.67 15.36
N CYS A 374 54.46 1.62 14.77
CA CYS A 374 55.43 0.73 15.44
C CYS A 374 56.84 1.33 15.61
N ARG A 375 57.00 2.66 15.60
CA ARG A 375 58.29 3.33 15.85
C ARG A 375 58.37 3.82 17.29
N GLY A 376 58.86 2.97 18.19
CA GLY A 376 59.18 3.31 19.58
C GLY A 376 59.01 2.14 20.55
N THR A 377 59.67 2.19 21.70
CA THR A 377 59.72 1.09 22.69
C THR A 377 58.42 0.88 23.48
N ASN A 378 57.44 1.80 23.42
CA ASN A 378 56.17 1.73 24.17
C ASN A 378 54.92 2.09 23.33
N GLY A 379 54.95 2.00 21.99
CA GLY A 379 53.79 2.30 21.13
C GLY A 379 52.94 1.05 20.85
N ALA A 380 51.69 0.99 21.30
CA ALA A 380 50.76 -0.08 20.94
C ALA A 380 50.43 -0.01 19.44
N CYS A 381 50.83 -1.05 18.69
CA CYS A 381 50.55 -1.16 17.25
C CYS A 381 49.12 -1.63 17.00
N LEU A 382 48.49 -1.12 15.93
CA LEU A 382 47.25 -1.72 15.42
C LEU A 382 47.53 -3.18 14.99
N SER A 383 46.69 -4.09 15.44
CA SER A 383 46.66 -5.48 14.98
C SER A 383 46.09 -5.58 13.57
N GLN A 384 46.31 -6.71 12.91
CA GLN A 384 45.77 -6.97 11.57
C GLN A 384 44.24 -6.88 11.57
N ASP A 385 43.59 -7.45 12.59
CA ASP A 385 42.14 -7.46 12.75
C ASP A 385 41.55 -6.05 12.94
N GLU A 386 42.25 -5.17 13.68
CA GLU A 386 41.86 -3.77 13.85
C GLU A 386 41.97 -2.98 12.54
N LEU A 387 42.96 -3.29 11.70
CA LEU A 387 43.12 -2.66 10.40
C LEU A 387 42.06 -3.13 9.40
N LEU A 388 41.67 -4.40 9.44
CA LEU A 388 40.54 -4.93 8.66
C LEU A 388 39.23 -4.22 9.03
N LEU A 389 39.03 -3.94 10.31
CA LEU A 389 37.86 -3.19 10.76
C LEU A 389 37.85 -1.75 10.24
N LEU A 390 39.00 -1.07 10.23
CA LEU A 390 39.13 0.26 9.63
C LEU A 390 38.80 0.26 8.13
N LEU A 391 39.31 -0.74 7.39
CA LEU A 391 39.01 -0.90 5.98
C LEU A 391 37.51 -1.12 5.74
N ARG A 392 36.88 -2.00 6.52
CA ARG A 392 35.45 -2.31 6.42
C ARG A 392 34.58 -1.09 6.75
N PHE A 393 34.92 -0.37 7.82
CA PHE A 393 34.22 0.86 8.20
C PHE A 393 34.34 1.94 7.12
N HIS A 394 35.55 2.11 6.55
CA HIS A 394 35.76 3.03 5.44
C HIS A 394 34.90 2.67 4.22
N GLN A 395 34.82 1.39 3.87
CA GLN A 395 33.98 0.89 2.78
C GLN A 395 32.50 1.17 3.04
N GLN A 396 31.99 0.87 4.25
CA GLN A 396 30.60 1.12 4.64
C GLN A 396 30.21 2.60 4.52
N LEU A 397 31.12 3.54 4.80
CA LEU A 397 30.86 4.97 4.65
C LEU A 397 30.81 5.44 3.18
N LYS A 398 31.35 4.66 2.24
CA LYS A 398 31.32 4.96 0.79
C LYS A 398 30.14 4.32 0.07
N VAL A 399 29.55 3.25 0.62
CA VAL A 399 28.41 2.57 0.01
C VAL A 399 27.17 3.47 0.11
N PRO A 400 26.52 3.84 -1.01
CA PRO A 400 25.22 4.49 -0.99
C PRO A 400 24.20 3.58 -0.29
N SER A 401 23.56 4.06 0.76
CA SER A 401 22.69 3.22 1.59
C SER A 401 21.64 4.04 2.35
N ALA A 402 20.53 3.38 2.69
CA ALA A 402 19.52 3.84 3.64
C ALA A 402 20.05 3.94 5.09
N PHE A 403 21.22 3.37 5.37
CA PHE A 403 21.84 3.43 6.69
C PHE A 403 22.69 4.69 6.89
N HIS A 404 22.52 5.32 8.05
CA HIS A 404 23.29 6.47 8.49
C HIS A 404 24.17 6.12 9.69
N LEU A 405 25.40 6.61 9.73
CA LEU A 405 26.29 6.40 10.86
C LEU A 405 25.64 6.88 12.17
N LEU A 406 25.52 5.98 13.14
CA LEU A 406 25.00 6.24 14.49
C LEU A 406 26.14 6.38 15.50
N HIS A 407 27.13 5.48 15.44
CA HIS A 407 28.31 5.46 16.32
C HIS A 407 29.53 4.95 15.54
N PRO A 408 30.74 5.52 15.73
CA PRO A 408 31.16 6.49 16.76
C PRO A 408 30.77 7.95 16.50
N ASN A 409 30.46 8.68 17.58
CA ASN A 409 30.08 10.10 17.56
C ASN A 409 31.11 10.98 18.30
N SER A 410 31.21 12.26 17.95
CA SER A 410 32.29 13.21 18.25
C SER A 410 32.54 13.55 19.74
N SER A 411 31.86 12.90 20.68
CA SER A 411 31.80 13.28 22.10
C SER A 411 32.71 12.48 23.04
N SER A 412 33.55 11.56 22.54
CA SER A 412 34.42 10.73 23.38
C SER A 412 35.80 11.37 23.63
N SER A 413 36.06 11.80 24.86
CA SER A 413 37.32 12.46 25.29
C SER A 413 38.45 11.49 25.71
N SER A 414 38.20 10.18 25.78
CA SER A 414 39.20 9.14 26.10
C SER A 414 39.10 7.95 25.15
N ALA A 415 39.55 8.13 23.91
CA ALA A 415 39.43 7.10 22.87
C ALA A 415 40.68 6.21 22.78
N SER A 416 40.49 4.90 22.63
CA SER A 416 41.54 4.01 22.14
C SER A 416 42.03 4.46 20.75
N ARG A 417 43.24 4.06 20.35
CA ARG A 417 43.81 4.48 19.05
C ARG A 417 42.89 4.14 17.88
N LEU A 418 42.35 2.92 17.86
CA LEU A 418 41.39 2.47 16.84
C LEU A 418 40.13 3.33 16.81
N LEU A 419 39.56 3.69 17.97
CA LEU A 419 38.39 4.57 18.05
C LEU A 419 38.71 5.99 17.55
N SER A 420 39.91 6.50 17.84
CA SER A 420 40.39 7.78 17.30
C SER A 420 40.49 7.76 15.77
N ASP A 421 41.02 6.68 15.20
CA ASP A 421 41.13 6.53 13.75
C ASP A 421 39.74 6.40 13.08
N LEU A 422 38.79 5.69 13.68
CA LEU A 422 37.40 5.63 13.21
C LEU A 422 36.72 7.02 13.22
N LEU A 423 36.88 7.79 14.30
CA LEU A 423 36.35 9.16 14.40
C LEU A 423 36.99 10.10 13.37
N ARG A 424 38.28 9.93 13.06
CA ARG A 424 38.97 10.70 12.03
C ARG A 424 38.43 10.37 10.63
N ILE A 425 38.19 9.10 10.34
CA ILE A 425 37.64 8.64 9.05
C ILE A 425 36.19 9.12 8.90
N SER A 426 35.36 9.01 9.94
CA SER A 426 33.95 9.47 9.88
C SER A 426 33.86 10.96 9.62
N ARG A 427 34.67 11.78 10.31
CA ARG A 427 34.73 13.22 10.10
C ARG A 427 35.23 13.59 8.71
N HIS A 428 36.18 12.84 8.16
CA HIS A 428 36.65 13.04 6.79
C HIS A 428 35.51 12.89 5.77
N HIS A 429 34.75 11.80 5.85
CA HIS A 429 33.61 11.53 4.98
C HIS A 429 32.47 12.53 5.17
N GLN A 430 32.20 12.95 6.41
CA GLN A 430 31.19 13.98 6.70
C GLN A 430 31.56 15.34 6.08
N LEU A 431 32.83 15.75 6.17
CA LEU A 431 33.33 16.98 5.55
C LEU A 431 33.33 16.88 4.03
N GLN A 432 33.64 15.72 3.46
CA GLN A 432 33.55 15.49 2.02
C GLN A 432 32.11 15.62 1.51
N LYS A 433 31.15 14.99 2.19
CA LYS A 433 29.72 15.10 1.87
C LYS A 433 29.23 16.54 1.95
N ASN A 434 29.65 17.29 2.97
CA ASN A 434 29.34 18.72 3.10
C ASN A 434 29.95 19.57 1.97
N ARG A 435 31.17 19.25 1.51
CA ARG A 435 31.84 19.93 0.38
C ARG A 435 31.18 19.65 -0.96
N GLU A 436 30.74 18.41 -1.18
CA GLU A 436 29.99 18.03 -2.38
C GLU A 436 28.63 18.74 -2.43
N MET A 437 27.96 18.88 -1.27
CA MET A 437 26.70 19.63 -1.14
C MET A 437 26.87 21.15 -1.28
N ASN A 438 28.04 21.70 -0.95
CA ASN A 438 28.37 23.13 -1.04
C ASN A 438 29.07 23.53 -2.36
N LYS A 439 29.23 22.61 -3.31
CA LYS A 439 29.78 22.93 -4.63
C LYS A 439 28.72 23.75 -5.40
N PRO A 440 29.03 24.97 -5.89
CA PRO A 440 28.06 25.77 -6.64
C PRO A 440 27.84 25.11 -8.01
N THR A 441 26.90 24.17 -8.06
CA THR A 441 26.24 23.83 -9.32
C THR A 441 25.41 25.06 -9.66
N ASN A 442 25.73 25.73 -10.77
CA ASN A 442 24.88 26.76 -11.33
C ASN A 442 23.54 26.13 -11.75
N GLN A 443 22.63 25.98 -10.79
CA GLN A 443 21.18 25.81 -10.95
C GLN A 443 20.57 25.99 -9.56
N LEU A 444 19.93 27.15 -9.35
CA LEU A 444 19.20 27.47 -8.15
C LEU A 444 17.97 26.55 -8.02
N SER A 445 17.82 25.88 -6.88
CA SER A 445 16.55 25.82 -6.13
C SER A 445 16.81 25.22 -4.74
N ALA A 446 16.66 26.05 -3.71
CA ALA A 446 16.46 25.58 -2.35
C ALA A 446 14.99 25.14 -2.23
N THR A 447 14.76 23.84 -2.33
CA THR A 447 13.48 23.16 -2.10
C THR A 447 13.73 21.89 -1.28
N PRO A 448 12.74 21.40 -0.50
CA PRO A 448 12.90 20.22 0.34
C PRO A 448 13.33 19.06 -0.54
N GLU A 449 14.37 18.32 -0.11
CA GLU A 449 14.99 17.16 -0.77
C GLU A 449 14.09 16.56 -1.87
N HIS A 450 14.19 17.07 -3.11
CA HIS A 450 13.60 16.39 -4.25
C HIS A 450 14.42 15.12 -4.41
N GLU A 451 13.81 13.98 -4.05
CA GLU A 451 14.28 12.67 -4.50
C GLU A 451 14.60 12.81 -6.00
N GLY A 452 15.84 12.47 -6.38
CA GLY A 452 16.30 12.68 -7.76
C GLY A 452 15.35 12.06 -8.78
N SER A 453 15.46 12.46 -10.06
CA SER A 453 14.64 11.90 -11.14
C SER A 453 14.63 10.37 -11.10
N CYS A 454 13.47 9.78 -11.39
CA CYS A 454 13.24 8.33 -11.46
C CYS A 454 14.20 7.67 -12.47
N SER A 455 15.36 7.23 -11.97
CA SER A 455 16.46 6.69 -12.76
C SER A 455 16.17 5.29 -13.32
N ASP A 456 15.38 4.50 -12.60
CA ASP A 456 14.97 3.15 -12.99
C ASP A 456 13.45 3.00 -12.76
N PRO A 457 12.63 3.02 -13.83
CA PRO A 457 11.18 2.96 -13.74
C PRO A 457 10.64 1.53 -13.55
N HIS A 458 11.45 0.59 -13.08
CA HIS A 458 10.99 -0.76 -12.76
C HIS A 458 10.48 -0.90 -11.31
N LEU A 459 9.59 -1.86 -11.12
CA LEU A 459 9.14 -2.28 -9.80
C LEU A 459 10.13 -3.29 -9.23
N ARG A 460 10.45 -3.14 -7.95
CA ARG A 460 11.22 -4.11 -7.18
C ARG A 460 10.35 -5.28 -6.73
N GLN A 461 9.12 -5.01 -6.30
CA GLN A 461 8.19 -6.04 -5.83
C GLN A 461 6.72 -5.56 -5.90
N ILE A 462 5.79 -6.51 -5.99
CA ILE A 462 4.35 -6.27 -5.83
C ILE A 462 3.85 -7.04 -4.61
N TYR A 463 3.57 -6.34 -3.52
CA TYR A 463 2.98 -6.93 -2.31
C TYR A 463 1.46 -6.98 -2.45
N THR A 464 0.86 -8.11 -2.03
CA THR A 464 -0.60 -8.30 -2.06
C THR A 464 -1.11 -8.98 -0.80
N ASP A 465 -2.33 -8.62 -0.37
CA ASP A 465 -3.06 -9.28 0.71
C ASP A 465 -4.54 -9.49 0.30
N PRO A 466 -5.03 -10.75 0.23
CA PRO A 466 -4.27 -11.99 0.43
C PRO A 466 -3.14 -12.14 -0.62
N PRO A 467 -2.07 -12.92 -0.32
CA PRO A 467 -0.97 -13.12 -1.26
C PRO A 467 -1.44 -13.72 -2.59
N LEU A 468 -1.16 -13.04 -3.70
CA LEU A 468 -1.45 -13.52 -5.04
C LEU A 468 -0.28 -14.33 -5.60
N ILE A 469 -0.60 -15.48 -6.19
CA ILE A 469 0.36 -16.26 -6.98
C ILE A 469 0.38 -15.68 -8.39
N LEU A 470 1.37 -14.84 -8.67
CA LEU A 470 1.55 -14.22 -9.99
C LEU A 470 2.10 -15.24 -10.98
N THR A 471 1.48 -15.31 -12.16
CA THR A 471 1.90 -16.13 -13.30
C THR A 471 2.19 -15.22 -14.51
N PRO A 472 3.43 -15.18 -15.02
CA PRO A 472 4.64 -15.80 -14.44
C PRO A 472 5.01 -15.19 -13.07
N PRO A 473 5.91 -15.83 -12.28
CA PRO A 473 6.44 -15.23 -11.07
C PRO A 473 6.99 -13.82 -11.32
N PHE A 474 6.88 -12.94 -10.33
CA PHE A 474 7.25 -11.54 -10.50
C PHE A 474 8.70 -11.38 -10.98
N SER A 475 8.89 -10.55 -12.02
CA SER A 475 10.19 -10.12 -12.51
C SER A 475 10.11 -8.65 -12.91
N PRO A 476 11.04 -7.78 -12.47
CA PRO A 476 11.03 -6.37 -12.84
C PRO A 476 10.91 -6.12 -14.36
N THR A 477 11.39 -7.05 -15.19
CA THR A 477 11.36 -6.93 -16.66
C THR A 477 9.98 -7.20 -17.30
N LEU A 478 9.09 -7.90 -16.61
CA LEU A 478 7.78 -8.29 -17.12
C LEU A 478 6.70 -7.32 -16.65
N LYS A 479 5.84 -6.90 -17.58
CA LYS A 479 4.83 -5.86 -17.35
C LYS A 479 3.40 -6.39 -17.25
N GLU A 480 3.18 -7.68 -17.51
CA GLU A 480 1.85 -8.31 -17.45
C GLU A 480 1.89 -9.57 -16.60
N TYR A 481 0.94 -9.67 -15.67
CA TYR A 481 0.81 -10.79 -14.75
C TYR A 481 -0.63 -11.26 -14.66
N ARG A 482 -0.80 -12.54 -14.36
CA ARG A 482 -2.10 -13.18 -14.12
C ARG A 482 -2.13 -13.81 -12.74
N ALA A 483 -3.27 -13.72 -12.07
CA ALA A 483 -3.51 -14.39 -10.80
C ALA A 483 -4.94 -14.92 -10.76
N GLU A 484 -5.12 -16.09 -10.18
CA GLU A 484 -6.43 -16.70 -9.94
C GLU A 484 -6.72 -16.67 -8.43
N VAL A 485 -7.96 -16.30 -8.08
CA VAL A 485 -8.39 -16.21 -6.68
C VAL A 485 -9.74 -16.91 -6.50
N PRO A 486 -9.96 -17.56 -5.34
CA PRO A 486 -11.21 -18.25 -5.08
C PRO A 486 -12.39 -17.27 -4.96
N PHE A 487 -13.60 -17.78 -5.12
CA PHE A 487 -14.86 -17.05 -5.07
C PHE A 487 -14.98 -16.05 -3.89
N ASP A 488 -14.56 -16.46 -2.69
CA ASP A 488 -14.69 -15.67 -1.47
C ASP A 488 -13.70 -14.48 -1.38
N THR A 489 -12.70 -14.41 -2.25
CA THR A 489 -11.76 -13.28 -2.32
C THR A 489 -12.39 -12.10 -3.05
N VAL A 490 -13.18 -11.31 -2.34
CA VAL A 490 -13.90 -10.13 -2.89
C VAL A 490 -13.04 -8.87 -2.95
N THR A 491 -11.93 -8.82 -2.21
CA THR A 491 -10.99 -7.70 -2.18
C THR A 491 -9.55 -8.16 -2.19
N VAL A 492 -8.68 -7.41 -2.85
CA VAL A 492 -7.23 -7.57 -2.77
C VAL A 492 -6.60 -6.23 -2.46
N ARG A 493 -5.82 -6.16 -1.39
CA ARG A 493 -4.96 -5.02 -1.10
C ARG A 493 -3.65 -5.18 -1.85
N ILE A 494 -3.20 -4.11 -2.52
CA ILE A 494 -1.96 -4.13 -3.31
C ILE A 494 -1.06 -2.95 -2.94
N ARG A 495 0.24 -3.22 -2.83
CA ARG A 495 1.30 -2.22 -2.65
C ARG A 495 2.52 -2.57 -3.51
N PRO A 496 2.68 -1.91 -4.66
CA PRO A 496 3.89 -2.01 -5.47
C PRO A 496 5.02 -1.17 -4.87
N GLU A 497 6.24 -1.69 -4.89
CA GLU A 497 7.45 -0.98 -4.45
C GLU A 497 8.37 -0.72 -5.65
N PRO A 498 8.76 0.55 -5.92
CA PRO A 498 9.69 0.88 -6.99
C PRO A 498 11.13 0.46 -6.64
N VAL A 499 11.97 0.30 -7.66
CA VAL A 499 13.42 0.13 -7.51
C VAL A 499 14.07 1.45 -7.10
N SER A 500 13.78 2.54 -7.83
CA SER A 500 14.36 3.86 -7.55
C SER A 500 13.46 4.68 -6.64
N THR A 501 14.06 5.31 -5.61
CA THR A 501 13.34 6.17 -4.67
C THR A 501 12.78 7.44 -5.31
N GLY A 502 13.28 7.82 -6.49
CA GLY A 502 12.74 8.93 -7.28
C GLY A 502 11.43 8.62 -8.01
N CYS A 503 11.01 7.35 -8.03
CA CYS A 503 9.80 6.94 -8.72
C CYS A 503 8.59 6.98 -7.79
N VAL A 504 7.47 7.46 -8.31
CA VAL A 504 6.17 7.49 -7.63
C VAL A 504 5.25 6.45 -8.26
N ILE A 505 4.54 5.71 -7.41
CA ILE A 505 3.57 4.71 -7.83
C ILE A 505 2.16 5.28 -7.76
N HIS A 506 1.37 5.03 -8.81
CA HIS A 506 -0.04 5.35 -8.86
C HIS A 506 -0.84 4.14 -9.34
N LEU A 507 -1.90 3.80 -8.62
CA LEU A 507 -2.78 2.69 -8.99
C LEU A 507 -3.99 3.18 -9.80
N ASP A 508 -4.25 2.54 -10.95
CA ASP A 508 -5.29 2.78 -11.97
C ASP A 508 -5.32 4.16 -12.65
N ASN A 509 -5.11 5.24 -11.91
CA ASN A 509 -5.21 6.61 -12.38
C ASN A 509 -3.89 7.36 -12.08
N HIS A 510 -3.55 8.40 -12.85
CA HIS A 510 -2.35 9.25 -12.62
C HIS A 510 -2.27 9.94 -11.25
N ARG A 511 -3.40 9.99 -10.52
CA ARG A 511 -3.48 10.49 -9.13
C ARG A 511 -3.98 9.42 -8.16
N GLY A 512 -3.86 8.15 -8.57
CA GLY A 512 -4.19 7.01 -7.74
C GLY A 512 -3.27 6.91 -6.53
N PRO A 513 -3.72 6.26 -5.46
CA PRO A 513 -2.89 6.05 -4.27
C PRO A 513 -1.73 5.07 -4.57
N ARG A 514 -0.68 5.10 -3.74
CA ARG A 514 0.45 4.15 -3.79
C ARG A 514 0.08 2.75 -3.31
N MET A 515 -0.97 2.64 -2.51
CA MET A 515 -1.54 1.40 -1.97
C MET A 515 -3.06 1.53 -2.03
N ALA A 516 -3.76 0.46 -2.41
CA ALA A 516 -5.22 0.44 -2.34
C ALA A 516 -5.81 -0.96 -2.14
N ASN A 517 -7.00 -1.00 -1.55
CA ASN A 517 -7.93 -2.11 -1.51
C ASN A 517 -8.79 -2.13 -2.77
N PHE A 518 -8.56 -3.13 -3.63
CA PHE A 518 -9.30 -3.31 -4.87
C PHE A 518 -10.47 -4.27 -4.69
N PRO A 519 -11.68 -3.92 -5.15
CA PRO A 519 -12.76 -4.90 -5.29
C PRO A 519 -12.45 -5.81 -6.49
N VAL A 520 -12.58 -7.12 -6.29
CA VAL A 520 -12.39 -8.12 -7.34
C VAL A 520 -13.76 -8.67 -7.72
N GLY A 521 -14.25 -8.29 -8.90
CA GLY A 521 -15.52 -8.79 -9.45
C GLY A 521 -15.40 -10.25 -9.89
N LEU A 522 -16.53 -10.94 -10.11
CA LEU A 522 -16.50 -12.28 -10.71
C LEU A 522 -15.88 -12.20 -12.12
N GLY A 523 -15.09 -13.21 -12.49
CA GLY A 523 -14.38 -13.23 -13.76
C GLY A 523 -13.14 -12.33 -13.78
N ALA A 524 -12.86 -11.70 -14.92
CA ALA A 524 -11.62 -10.96 -15.13
C ALA A 524 -11.69 -9.53 -14.56
N SER A 525 -10.81 -9.24 -13.62
CA SER A 525 -10.51 -7.89 -13.13
C SER A 525 -9.12 -7.46 -13.60
N ARG A 526 -8.91 -6.15 -13.74
CA ARG A 526 -7.63 -5.56 -14.18
C ARG A 526 -7.19 -4.50 -13.18
N ILE A 527 -5.97 -4.60 -12.70
CA ILE A 527 -5.30 -3.61 -11.86
C ILE A 527 -4.13 -3.03 -12.65
N SER A 528 -4.09 -1.71 -12.83
CA SER A 528 -2.98 -1.04 -13.53
C SER A 528 -2.09 -0.31 -12.52
N ILE A 529 -0.78 -0.52 -12.61
CA ILE A 529 0.22 0.11 -11.75
C ILE A 529 1.05 1.02 -12.63
N LEU A 530 0.97 2.33 -12.39
CA LEU A 530 1.66 3.37 -13.14
C LEU A 530 2.88 3.84 -12.34
N VAL A 531 4.05 3.82 -12.97
CA VAL A 531 5.31 4.34 -12.41
C VAL A 531 5.60 5.69 -13.07
N THR A 532 5.75 6.74 -12.27
CA THR A 532 5.95 8.13 -12.72
C THR A 532 7.16 8.76 -12.04
N ASP A 533 7.70 9.83 -12.60
CA ASP A 533 8.80 10.59 -12.00
C ASP A 533 8.30 11.59 -10.93
N ALA A 534 8.97 11.68 -9.78
CA ALA A 534 8.66 12.62 -8.71
C ALA A 534 9.09 14.06 -9.02
N SER A 535 10.03 14.27 -9.95
CA SER A 535 10.59 15.61 -10.24
C SER A 535 9.72 16.45 -11.17
N GLU A 536 8.77 15.85 -11.88
CA GLU A 536 7.93 16.53 -12.86
C GLU A 536 6.61 17.02 -12.23
N PRO A 537 6.21 18.29 -12.43
CA PRO A 537 4.95 18.83 -11.89
C PRO A 537 3.70 18.18 -12.50
N HIS A 538 3.85 17.55 -13.66
CA HIS A 538 2.83 16.71 -14.28
C HIS A 538 3.36 15.28 -14.37
N PRO A 539 2.75 14.30 -13.68
CA PRO A 539 3.29 12.95 -13.60
C PRO A 539 3.27 12.28 -14.98
N VAL A 540 4.46 12.20 -15.61
CA VAL A 540 4.66 11.45 -16.86
C VAL A 540 4.80 9.98 -16.51
N VAL A 541 3.96 9.14 -17.12
CA VAL A 541 4.01 7.68 -16.90
C VAL A 541 5.16 7.10 -17.68
N MET A 542 6.14 6.56 -16.96
CA MET A 542 7.34 5.97 -17.52
C MET A 542 7.14 4.48 -17.82
N THR A 543 6.45 3.75 -16.94
CA THR A 543 6.15 2.33 -17.11
C THR A 543 4.80 1.97 -16.50
N ILE A 544 4.11 1.01 -17.11
CA ILE A 544 2.84 0.47 -16.62
C ILE A 544 2.98 -1.04 -16.43
N TYR A 545 2.64 -1.53 -15.25
CA TYR A 545 2.46 -2.96 -14.98
C TYR A 545 0.96 -3.26 -14.89
N THR A 546 0.53 -4.39 -15.42
CA THR A 546 -0.87 -4.83 -15.37
C THR A 546 -0.97 -6.16 -14.67
N VAL A 547 -1.83 -6.25 -13.66
CA VAL A 547 -2.19 -7.51 -13.00
C VAL A 547 -3.63 -7.85 -13.36
N HIS A 548 -3.80 -8.96 -14.09
CA HIS A 548 -5.10 -9.55 -14.39
C HIS A 548 -5.46 -10.53 -13.28
N VAL A 549 -6.53 -10.23 -12.53
CA VAL A 549 -7.02 -11.09 -11.45
C VAL A 549 -8.30 -11.75 -11.91
N TYR A 550 -8.29 -13.08 -12.05
CA TYR A 550 -9.47 -13.86 -12.35
C TYR A 550 -10.06 -14.41 -11.05
N ARG A 551 -11.29 -14.02 -10.73
CA ARG A 551 -12.01 -14.57 -9.58
C ARG A 551 -12.97 -15.66 -10.01
N ASP A 552 -12.83 -16.82 -9.38
CA ASP A 552 -13.66 -17.97 -9.66
C ASP A 552 -15.13 -17.70 -9.36
N SER A 553 -15.98 -18.29 -10.18
CA SER A 553 -17.41 -18.42 -9.86
C SER A 553 -17.59 -19.38 -8.68
N ARG A 554 -18.77 -19.35 -8.09
CA ARG A 554 -19.08 -20.24 -6.98
C ARG A 554 -18.93 -21.72 -7.43
N PRO A 555 -18.25 -22.59 -6.66
CA PRO A 555 -18.07 -23.99 -7.04
C PRO A 555 -19.45 -24.65 -7.23
N SER A 556 -19.70 -25.22 -8.40
CA SER A 556 -20.99 -25.83 -8.74
C SER A 556 -20.80 -27.30 -9.07
N LEU A 557 -21.58 -28.17 -8.43
CA LEU A 557 -21.60 -29.60 -8.73
C LEU A 557 -22.83 -29.93 -9.59
N PRO A 558 -22.66 -30.38 -10.84
CA PRO A 558 -23.77 -30.82 -11.67
C PRO A 558 -24.51 -31.98 -11.00
N MET A 559 -25.79 -31.76 -10.69
CA MET A 559 -26.59 -32.75 -9.98
C MET A 559 -27.30 -33.70 -10.94
N PHE A 560 -27.10 -35.01 -10.72
CA PHE A 560 -27.83 -36.09 -11.40
C PHE A 560 -28.50 -36.97 -10.33
N GLY A 561 -29.81 -36.86 -10.14
CA GLY A 561 -30.59 -37.71 -9.22
C GLY A 561 -31.22 -36.99 -8.01
N ASP A 562 -31.37 -37.73 -6.90
CA ASP A 562 -32.00 -37.26 -5.66
C ASP A 562 -31.21 -36.10 -5.03
N HIS A 563 -31.89 -34.99 -4.76
CA HIS A 563 -31.32 -33.79 -4.18
C HIS A 563 -32.27 -33.20 -3.15
N VAL A 564 -31.72 -32.45 -2.19
CA VAL A 564 -32.50 -31.61 -1.29
C VAL A 564 -32.52 -30.19 -1.85
N LEU A 565 -33.67 -29.53 -1.76
CA LEU A 565 -33.74 -28.11 -2.02
C LEU A 565 -33.27 -27.37 -0.76
N CYS A 566 -32.35 -26.43 -0.95
CA CYS A 566 -31.85 -25.56 0.10
C CYS A 566 -32.25 -24.12 -0.23
N SER A 567 -32.54 -23.32 0.79
CA SER A 567 -32.87 -21.91 0.63
C SER A 567 -32.10 -21.01 1.60
N PHE A 568 -31.89 -19.76 1.21
CA PHE A 568 -31.23 -18.76 2.01
C PHE A 568 -31.73 -17.34 1.69
N LEU A 569 -31.70 -16.48 2.71
CA LEU A 569 -32.07 -15.06 2.60
C LEU A 569 -30.83 -14.15 2.57
N GLN A 570 -29.85 -14.48 3.41
CA GLN A 570 -28.63 -13.71 3.61
C GLN A 570 -27.44 -14.66 3.80
N ASP A 571 -26.28 -14.22 3.34
CA ASP A 571 -25.01 -14.92 3.54
C ASP A 571 -24.47 -14.66 4.96
N CYS A 572 -23.81 -15.65 5.56
CA CYS A 572 -23.32 -15.51 6.93
C CYS A 572 -22.14 -14.53 7.08
N GLY A 573 -21.46 -14.18 5.99
CA GLY A 573 -20.43 -13.15 5.96
C GLY A 573 -20.97 -11.72 6.05
N LEU A 574 -22.28 -11.51 5.81
CA LEU A 574 -22.92 -10.19 5.91
C LEU A 574 -24.36 -10.33 6.42
N GLN A 575 -24.53 -10.27 7.74
CA GLN A 575 -25.84 -10.43 8.40
C GLN A 575 -26.64 -9.12 8.43
N VAL A 576 -27.39 -8.87 7.35
CA VAL A 576 -28.26 -7.69 7.22
C VAL A 576 -29.47 -7.73 8.15
N GLN A 577 -29.99 -8.92 8.45
CA GLN A 577 -31.10 -9.11 9.38
C GLN A 577 -30.66 -10.03 10.52
N PRO A 578 -30.15 -9.50 11.64
CA PRO A 578 -29.55 -10.30 12.71
C PRO A 578 -30.55 -11.23 13.42
N ARG A 579 -31.86 -10.95 13.34
CA ARG A 579 -32.92 -11.80 13.91
C ARG A 579 -33.23 -13.03 13.04
N LEU A 580 -32.76 -13.04 11.79
CA LEU A 580 -32.98 -14.13 10.86
C LEU A 580 -31.72 -14.96 10.71
N SER A 581 -31.97 -16.25 10.53
CA SER A 581 -31.17 -17.18 9.75
C SER A 581 -30.21 -16.59 8.72
N CYS A 582 -28.94 -16.99 8.72
CA CYS A 582 -28.02 -16.86 7.59
C CYS A 582 -27.64 -18.25 7.03
N GLY A 583 -27.15 -18.28 5.79
CA GLY A 583 -26.68 -19.50 5.13
C GLY A 583 -27.81 -20.41 4.62
N LEU A 584 -27.40 -21.53 4.03
CA LEU A 584 -28.29 -22.53 3.44
C LEU A 584 -29.09 -23.28 4.49
N ARG A 585 -30.38 -23.50 4.24
CA ARG A 585 -31.27 -24.32 5.07
C ARG A 585 -32.17 -25.20 4.23
N PRO A 586 -32.58 -26.39 4.72
CA PRO A 586 -33.55 -27.22 4.03
C PRO A 586 -34.82 -26.44 3.68
N HIS A 587 -35.21 -26.53 2.42
CA HIS A 587 -36.38 -25.88 1.86
C HIS A 587 -37.41 -26.94 1.46
N VAL A 588 -38.57 -26.91 2.11
CA VAL A 588 -39.70 -27.77 1.75
C VAL A 588 -40.64 -26.94 0.89
N SER A 589 -40.65 -27.22 -0.41
CA SER A 589 -41.59 -26.58 -1.33
C SER A 589 -43.00 -27.14 -1.08
N SER A 590 -43.94 -26.28 -0.67
CA SER A 590 -45.34 -26.65 -0.48
C SER A 590 -46.14 -26.23 -1.71
N GLN A 591 -46.20 -27.11 -2.73
CA GLN A 591 -46.83 -26.90 -4.04
C GLN A 591 -46.30 -25.70 -4.84
N SER A 592 -46.12 -25.88 -6.15
CA SER A 592 -45.76 -24.75 -7.03
C SER A 592 -46.89 -23.72 -7.00
N PRO A 593 -46.62 -22.44 -6.67
CA PRO A 593 -47.66 -21.43 -6.60
C PRO A 593 -48.33 -21.26 -7.97
N VAL A 594 -49.66 -21.35 -7.99
CA VAL A 594 -50.46 -21.34 -9.23
C VAL A 594 -50.78 -19.91 -9.70
N GLN A 595 -50.60 -18.91 -8.84
CA GLN A 595 -50.99 -17.51 -9.10
C GLN A 595 -49.79 -16.59 -9.35
N PRO A 596 -49.89 -15.66 -10.32
CA PRO A 596 -48.86 -14.65 -10.55
C PRO A 596 -48.82 -13.63 -9.40
N CYS A 597 -47.63 -13.13 -9.08
CA CYS A 597 -47.44 -12.12 -8.05
C CYS A 597 -48.15 -10.81 -8.40
N SER A 598 -48.82 -10.21 -7.41
CA SER A 598 -49.56 -8.95 -7.58
C SER A 598 -48.68 -7.71 -7.66
N SER A 599 -47.41 -7.81 -7.28
CA SER A 599 -46.44 -6.70 -7.22
C SER A 599 -45.01 -7.23 -7.29
N GLY A 600 -44.04 -6.37 -7.63
CA GLY A 600 -42.62 -6.72 -7.77
C GLY A 600 -41.80 -6.76 -6.48
N HIS A 601 -42.35 -6.32 -5.34
CA HIS A 601 -41.64 -6.30 -4.05
C HIS A 601 -41.99 -7.48 -3.14
N VAL A 602 -42.70 -8.49 -3.65
CA VAL A 602 -43.09 -9.65 -2.84
C VAL A 602 -41.83 -10.28 -2.22
N PRO A 603 -41.79 -10.49 -0.88
CA PRO A 603 -40.66 -11.14 -0.23
C PRO A 603 -40.36 -12.50 -0.86
N GLY A 604 -39.10 -12.92 -0.83
CA GLY A 604 -38.68 -14.18 -1.40
C GLY A 604 -37.35 -14.64 -0.85
N ARG A 605 -36.86 -15.75 -1.38
CA ARG A 605 -35.59 -16.37 -0.99
C ARG A 605 -34.91 -17.00 -2.19
N TRP A 606 -33.59 -17.13 -2.11
CA TRP A 606 -32.84 -17.93 -3.07
C TRP A 606 -33.00 -19.41 -2.75
N VAL A 607 -33.28 -20.22 -3.76
CA VAL A 607 -33.42 -21.67 -3.67
C VAL A 607 -32.43 -22.33 -4.62
N VAL A 608 -31.68 -23.32 -4.13
CA VAL A 608 -30.64 -24.03 -4.86
C VAL A 608 -30.70 -25.53 -4.53
N PRO A 609 -30.62 -26.42 -5.52
CA PRO A 609 -30.52 -27.86 -5.27
C PRO A 609 -29.13 -28.24 -4.76
N CYS A 610 -29.06 -29.08 -3.73
CA CYS A 610 -27.81 -29.56 -3.13
C CYS A 610 -27.90 -31.03 -2.72
N LEU A 611 -26.75 -31.67 -2.48
CA LEU A 611 -26.71 -32.93 -1.71
C LEU A 611 -26.91 -32.69 -0.21
N SER A 612 -26.39 -31.56 0.31
CA SER A 612 -26.59 -31.16 1.70
C SER A 612 -26.64 -29.65 1.84
N CYS A 613 -27.60 -29.15 2.63
CA CYS A 613 -27.66 -27.72 2.96
C CYS A 613 -26.57 -27.28 3.95
N SER A 614 -25.77 -28.20 4.51
CA SER A 614 -24.66 -27.85 5.40
C SER A 614 -23.35 -27.53 4.66
N ASP A 615 -23.23 -27.92 3.38
CA ASP A 615 -22.01 -27.72 2.59
C ASP A 615 -22.37 -27.09 1.23
N ASN A 616 -22.04 -25.80 1.08
CA ASN A 616 -22.35 -25.02 -0.11
C ASN A 616 -21.67 -25.54 -1.39
N ARG A 617 -20.59 -26.33 -1.27
CA ARG A 617 -19.87 -26.92 -2.42
C ARG A 617 -20.66 -28.07 -3.06
N THR A 618 -21.67 -28.59 -2.36
CA THR A 618 -22.51 -29.69 -2.84
C THR A 618 -23.73 -29.23 -3.64
N CYS A 619 -23.85 -27.93 -3.86
CA CYS A 619 -24.98 -27.31 -4.53
C CYS A 619 -24.71 -27.08 -6.02
N ASP A 620 -25.76 -27.16 -6.84
CA ASP A 620 -25.70 -26.73 -8.24
C ASP A 620 -26.11 -25.26 -8.34
N TRP A 621 -25.14 -24.38 -8.17
CA TRP A 621 -25.33 -22.93 -8.22
C TRP A 621 -25.70 -22.40 -9.60
N ARG A 622 -25.61 -23.22 -10.65
CA ARG A 622 -26.10 -22.87 -11.99
C ARG A 622 -27.63 -22.92 -12.07
N GLU A 623 -28.26 -23.69 -11.17
CA GLU A 623 -29.72 -23.88 -11.09
C GLU A 623 -30.33 -23.08 -9.93
N VAL A 624 -29.60 -22.10 -9.38
CA VAL A 624 -30.11 -21.26 -8.29
C VAL A 624 -31.18 -20.31 -8.80
N THR A 625 -32.29 -20.18 -8.08
CA THR A 625 -33.44 -19.38 -8.49
C THR A 625 -33.95 -18.50 -7.35
N TRP A 626 -34.49 -17.34 -7.69
CA TRP A 626 -35.21 -16.49 -6.75
C TRP A 626 -36.67 -16.93 -6.70
N GLN A 627 -37.15 -17.32 -5.52
CA GLN A 627 -38.52 -17.77 -5.31
C GLN A 627 -39.27 -16.79 -4.39
N PRO A 628 -40.27 -16.04 -4.90
CA PRO A 628 -41.13 -15.21 -4.07
C PRO A 628 -42.10 -16.07 -3.23
N ASP A 629 -42.55 -15.51 -2.11
CA ASP A 629 -43.40 -16.20 -1.15
C ASP A 629 -44.85 -16.28 -1.67
N GLY A 630 -45.32 -17.50 -1.97
CA GLY A 630 -46.74 -17.78 -2.27
C GLY A 630 -47.25 -17.35 -3.65
N CYS A 631 -46.37 -16.94 -4.56
CA CYS A 631 -46.70 -16.57 -5.95
C CYS A 631 -45.51 -16.84 -6.89
N TYR A 632 -45.63 -16.53 -8.18
CA TYR A 632 -44.50 -16.50 -9.11
C TYR A 632 -44.53 -15.25 -10.00
N HIS A 633 -43.37 -14.83 -10.50
CA HIS A 633 -43.29 -13.80 -11.54
C HIS A 633 -43.28 -14.47 -12.91
N PRO A 634 -44.30 -14.25 -13.76
CA PRO A 634 -44.35 -14.88 -15.08
C PRO A 634 -43.25 -14.32 -15.98
N LEU A 635 -42.54 -15.20 -16.69
CA LEU A 635 -41.65 -14.81 -17.77
C LEU A 635 -42.49 -14.33 -18.95
N VAL A 636 -42.20 -13.13 -19.46
CA VAL A 636 -42.93 -12.56 -20.59
C VAL A 636 -42.29 -13.06 -21.89
N GLU A 637 -43.00 -13.90 -22.62
CA GLU A 637 -42.56 -14.36 -23.94
C GLU A 637 -42.36 -13.19 -24.89
N ARG A 638 -41.41 -13.34 -25.82
CA ARG A 638 -40.99 -12.23 -26.67
C ARG A 638 -42.12 -11.61 -27.51
N PRO A 639 -43.00 -12.37 -28.19
CA PRO A 639 -44.08 -11.77 -28.96
C PRO A 639 -45.00 -10.92 -28.07
N LEU A 640 -45.38 -11.44 -26.91
CA LEU A 640 -46.20 -10.73 -25.92
C LEU A 640 -45.48 -9.48 -25.38
N LEU A 641 -44.17 -9.55 -25.18
CA LEU A 641 -43.36 -8.42 -24.76
C LEU A 641 -43.32 -7.33 -25.85
N GLN A 642 -43.14 -7.71 -27.11
CA GLN A 642 -43.13 -6.77 -28.25
C GLN A 642 -44.49 -6.08 -28.42
N ASP A 643 -45.59 -6.84 -28.29
CA ASP A 643 -46.94 -6.30 -28.34
C ASP A 643 -47.23 -5.36 -27.16
N CYS A 644 -46.84 -5.75 -25.95
CA CYS A 644 -46.97 -4.91 -24.75
C CYS A 644 -46.16 -3.62 -24.82
N MET A 645 -44.98 -3.65 -25.42
CA MET A 645 -44.07 -2.50 -25.56
C MET A 645 -44.38 -1.63 -26.77
N MET A 646 -45.32 -2.05 -27.63
CA MET A 646 -45.72 -1.31 -28.81
C MET A 646 -46.26 0.07 -28.40
N ASP A 647 -45.70 1.11 -29.03
CA ASP A 647 -45.98 2.53 -28.83
C ASP A 647 -45.66 3.09 -27.43
N ARG A 648 -44.99 2.31 -26.58
CA ARG A 648 -44.57 2.75 -25.24
C ARG A 648 -43.31 3.60 -25.24
N LYS A 649 -43.27 4.56 -24.31
CA LYS A 649 -42.09 5.36 -23.97
C LYS A 649 -41.64 5.04 -22.56
N LEU A 650 -40.43 4.52 -22.40
CA LEU A 650 -39.84 4.18 -21.12
C LEU A 650 -38.75 5.18 -20.77
N LEU A 651 -38.84 5.78 -19.59
CA LEU A 651 -37.91 6.78 -19.09
C LEU A 651 -37.22 6.21 -17.86
N PHE A 652 -35.90 6.04 -17.91
CA PHE A 652 -35.10 5.56 -16.81
C PHE A 652 -34.33 6.71 -16.16
N VAL A 653 -34.38 6.83 -14.84
CA VAL A 653 -33.51 7.73 -14.07
C VAL A 653 -32.89 7.02 -12.88
N GLY A 654 -31.58 6.88 -12.87
CA GLY A 654 -30.92 6.17 -11.78
C GLY A 654 -29.46 5.84 -12.02
N ASP A 655 -28.95 4.89 -11.24
CA ASP A 655 -27.55 4.49 -11.32
C ASP A 655 -27.28 3.45 -12.41
N SER A 656 -26.09 2.85 -12.38
CA SER A 656 -25.69 1.79 -13.31
C SER A 656 -26.58 0.54 -13.25
N THR A 657 -27.24 0.25 -12.12
CA THR A 657 -28.16 -0.89 -12.00
C THR A 657 -29.42 -0.66 -12.81
N ASN A 658 -30.00 0.55 -12.75
CA ASN A 658 -31.13 0.94 -13.62
C ASN A 658 -30.74 0.85 -15.11
N ARG A 659 -29.50 1.21 -15.44
CA ARG A 659 -28.98 1.05 -16.80
C ARG A 659 -28.88 -0.42 -17.22
N GLY A 660 -28.49 -1.31 -16.32
CA GLY A 660 -28.49 -2.76 -16.56
C GLY A 660 -29.89 -3.32 -16.85
N MET A 661 -30.90 -2.89 -16.10
CA MET A 661 -32.31 -3.23 -16.36
C MET A 661 -32.79 -2.73 -17.72
N MET A 662 -32.40 -1.49 -18.08
CA MET A 662 -32.73 -0.89 -19.37
C MET A 662 -32.12 -1.70 -20.53
N TYR A 663 -30.83 -2.01 -20.47
CA TYR A 663 -30.17 -2.79 -21.53
C TYR A 663 -30.75 -4.19 -21.65
N PHE A 664 -31.08 -4.84 -20.52
CA PHE A 664 -31.74 -6.14 -20.52
C PHE A 664 -33.10 -6.09 -21.24
N LEU A 665 -33.91 -5.05 -20.97
CA LEU A 665 -35.18 -4.84 -21.67
C LEU A 665 -34.97 -4.62 -23.18
N MET A 666 -34.01 -3.78 -23.55
CA MET A 666 -33.70 -3.49 -24.96
C MET A 666 -33.32 -4.76 -25.72
N GLU A 667 -32.45 -5.58 -25.14
CA GLU A 667 -32.04 -6.88 -25.68
C GLU A 667 -33.23 -7.83 -25.83
N ARG A 668 -34.06 -7.98 -24.78
CA ARG A 668 -35.23 -8.88 -24.78
C ARG A 668 -36.28 -8.50 -25.83
N VAL A 669 -36.47 -7.21 -26.10
CA VAL A 669 -37.40 -6.72 -27.12
C VAL A 669 -36.83 -6.90 -28.55
N ASN A 670 -35.54 -6.61 -28.75
CA ASN A 670 -34.93 -6.52 -30.08
C ASN A 670 -34.06 -7.73 -30.51
N SER A 671 -33.96 -8.79 -29.70
CA SER A 671 -33.04 -9.95 -29.81
C SER A 671 -31.54 -9.68 -29.67
N SER A 672 -31.08 -8.50 -30.05
CA SER A 672 -29.70 -8.08 -29.89
C SER A 672 -29.67 -6.69 -29.27
N LEU A 673 -28.64 -6.44 -28.47
CA LEU A 673 -28.29 -5.08 -28.09
C LEU A 673 -27.36 -4.55 -29.19
N ASP A 674 -27.86 -3.65 -30.03
CA ASP A 674 -27.08 -3.09 -31.16
C ASP A 674 -26.31 -1.81 -30.80
N ASP A 675 -26.71 -1.13 -29.72
CA ASP A 675 -26.11 0.12 -29.25
C ASP A 675 -25.93 0.08 -27.72
N TRP A 676 -24.71 0.36 -27.27
CA TRP A 676 -24.31 0.39 -25.86
C TRP A 676 -23.35 1.56 -25.61
N GLY A 677 -23.45 2.20 -24.43
CA GLY A 677 -22.50 3.23 -24.06
C GLY A 677 -22.52 3.59 -22.56
N LYS A 678 -21.34 3.78 -21.98
CA LYS A 678 -21.16 4.46 -20.69
C LYS A 678 -21.31 5.97 -20.90
N ALA A 679 -22.52 6.45 -21.19
CA ALA A 679 -22.73 7.86 -21.47
C ALA A 679 -22.94 8.70 -20.20
N HIS A 680 -22.43 9.93 -20.23
CA HIS A 680 -22.63 10.97 -19.21
C HIS A 680 -23.84 11.87 -19.52
N ASP A 681 -24.37 11.80 -20.74
CA ASP A 681 -25.56 12.52 -21.21
C ASP A 681 -26.83 11.66 -21.18
N THR A 682 -27.99 12.31 -21.30
CA THR A 682 -29.27 11.60 -21.49
C THR A 682 -29.21 10.75 -22.76
N LEU A 683 -29.35 9.43 -22.59
CA LEU A 683 -29.43 8.48 -23.70
C LEU A 683 -30.86 8.45 -24.24
N LEU A 684 -31.00 8.38 -25.56
CA LEU A 684 -32.29 8.32 -26.24
C LEU A 684 -32.24 7.25 -27.35
N TYR A 685 -33.01 6.18 -27.19
CA TYR A 685 -33.12 5.07 -28.12
C TYR A 685 -34.52 5.07 -28.74
N GLN A 686 -34.60 5.27 -30.06
CA GLN A 686 -35.87 5.41 -30.78
C GLN A 686 -36.18 4.24 -31.73
N ASN A 687 -35.17 3.41 -32.05
CA ASN A 687 -35.29 2.35 -33.06
C ASN A 687 -35.55 0.96 -32.44
N LEU A 688 -36.13 0.90 -31.24
CA LEU A 688 -36.44 -0.37 -30.57
C LEU A 688 -37.80 -0.89 -31.04
N ASN A 689 -37.96 -2.21 -31.05
CA ASN A 689 -39.21 -2.86 -31.47
C ASN A 689 -39.68 -2.38 -32.86
N GLN A 690 -38.78 -2.40 -33.84
CA GLN A 690 -39.05 -1.88 -35.20
C GLN A 690 -39.46 -0.38 -35.22
N GLY A 691 -38.92 0.42 -34.29
CA GLY A 691 -39.24 1.84 -34.16
C GLY A 691 -40.56 2.13 -33.42
N ARG A 692 -41.17 1.11 -32.81
CA ARG A 692 -42.42 1.24 -32.05
C ARG A 692 -42.20 1.44 -30.55
N THR A 693 -40.98 1.38 -30.05
CA THR A 693 -40.69 1.59 -28.62
C THR A 693 -39.58 2.62 -28.46
N GLN A 694 -39.75 3.56 -27.52
CA GLN A 694 -38.72 4.56 -27.20
C GLN A 694 -38.24 4.36 -25.77
N VAL A 695 -36.93 4.43 -25.57
CA VAL A 695 -36.29 4.31 -24.25
C VAL A 695 -35.34 5.49 -24.03
N SER A 696 -35.50 6.19 -22.93
CA SER A 696 -34.62 7.28 -22.48
C SER A 696 -33.94 6.91 -21.18
N TYR A 697 -32.70 7.33 -20.97
CA TYR A 697 -31.99 7.13 -19.69
C TYR A 697 -31.22 8.35 -19.24
N SER A 698 -31.30 8.68 -17.96
CA SER A 698 -30.52 9.72 -17.31
C SER A 698 -29.79 9.15 -16.07
N TYR A 699 -28.47 9.31 -16.02
CA TYR A 699 -27.68 8.85 -14.88
C TYR A 699 -27.87 9.79 -13.68
N TYR A 700 -28.21 9.23 -12.51
CA TYR A 700 -28.29 9.98 -11.26
C TYR A 700 -27.83 9.15 -10.05
N PRO A 701 -27.03 9.74 -9.14
CA PRO A 701 -26.46 11.09 -9.17
C PRO A 701 -25.12 11.13 -9.94
N GLN A 702 -24.78 12.27 -10.52
CA GLN A 702 -23.58 12.44 -11.35
C GLN A 702 -22.33 12.68 -10.49
N PHE A 703 -21.78 11.61 -9.91
CA PHE A 703 -20.66 11.68 -8.95
C PHE A 703 -19.35 12.26 -9.51
N TRP A 704 -19.18 12.28 -10.83
CA TRP A 704 -18.02 12.87 -11.50
C TRP A 704 -18.03 14.41 -11.51
N LEU A 705 -19.17 15.03 -11.25
CA LEU A 705 -19.25 16.48 -11.09
C LEU A 705 -18.88 16.89 -9.66
N GLU A 706 -18.33 18.08 -9.50
CA GLU A 706 -18.16 18.69 -8.18
C GLU A 706 -19.51 18.86 -7.48
N LYS A 707 -19.53 18.78 -6.15
CA LYS A 707 -20.77 18.78 -5.36
C LYS A 707 -21.70 19.96 -5.70
N ASN A 708 -21.14 21.13 -5.98
CA ASN A 708 -21.89 22.35 -6.28
C ASN A 708 -22.42 22.41 -7.72
N LEU A 709 -21.88 21.58 -8.62
CA LEU A 709 -22.29 21.47 -10.02
C LEU A 709 -23.24 20.30 -10.27
N ARG A 710 -23.44 19.42 -9.29
CA ARG A 710 -24.32 18.27 -9.42
C ARG A 710 -25.78 18.74 -9.51
N PRO A 711 -26.54 18.31 -10.54
CA PRO A 711 -27.96 18.59 -10.58
C PRO A 711 -28.65 17.93 -9.39
N THR A 712 -29.66 18.59 -8.86
CA THR A 712 -30.61 18.00 -7.93
C THR A 712 -31.42 16.89 -8.61
N PHE A 713 -32.01 15.99 -7.82
CA PHE A 713 -32.88 14.95 -8.38
C PHE A 713 -34.03 15.54 -9.20
N ARG A 714 -34.63 16.65 -8.73
CA ARG A 714 -35.69 17.38 -9.43
C ARG A 714 -35.25 17.81 -10.83
N GLU A 715 -34.08 18.45 -10.92
CA GLU A 715 -33.54 18.95 -12.18
C GLU A 715 -33.26 17.80 -13.15
N ALA A 716 -32.65 16.71 -12.68
CA ALA A 716 -32.38 15.53 -13.49
C ALA A 716 -33.67 14.88 -14.03
N LEU A 717 -34.73 14.80 -13.21
CA LEU A 717 -36.03 14.26 -13.61
C LEU A 717 -36.73 15.16 -14.64
N VAL A 718 -36.79 16.46 -14.38
CA VAL A 718 -37.41 17.44 -15.30
C VAL A 718 -36.67 17.47 -16.64
N GLN A 719 -35.33 17.41 -16.62
CA GLN A 719 -34.52 17.34 -17.83
C GLN A 719 -34.81 16.08 -18.65
N LEU A 720 -34.96 14.92 -18.00
CA LEU A 720 -35.32 13.66 -18.66
C LEU A 720 -36.70 13.74 -19.30
N LEU A 721 -37.71 14.26 -18.58
CA LEU A 721 -39.06 14.45 -19.08
C LEU A 721 -39.07 15.36 -20.31
N ASN A 722 -38.42 16.54 -20.22
CA ASN A 722 -38.36 17.51 -21.30
C ASN A 722 -37.66 16.96 -22.55
N ARG A 723 -36.55 16.23 -22.38
CA ARG A 723 -35.81 15.63 -23.50
C ARG A 723 -36.55 14.46 -24.15
N SER A 724 -37.50 13.85 -23.46
CA SER A 724 -38.26 12.69 -23.94
C SER A 724 -39.62 13.06 -24.56
N ARG A 725 -39.96 14.35 -24.62
CA ARG A 725 -41.22 14.82 -25.22
C ARG A 725 -41.31 14.46 -26.72
N PRO A 726 -42.53 14.20 -27.25
CA PRO A 726 -43.84 14.26 -26.57
C PRO A 726 -44.09 13.08 -25.62
N LEU A 727 -44.80 13.31 -24.52
CA LEU A 727 -45.17 12.27 -23.53
C LEU A 727 -46.69 12.25 -23.38
N GLU A 728 -47.26 11.06 -23.24
CA GLU A 728 -48.69 10.85 -23.02
C GLU A 728 -48.97 10.60 -21.53
N ASN A 729 -50.01 11.24 -20.99
CA ASN A 729 -50.46 11.00 -19.63
C ASN A 729 -51.29 9.72 -19.55
N SER A 730 -50.63 8.57 -19.70
CA SER A 730 -51.25 7.25 -19.66
C SER A 730 -50.20 6.19 -19.32
N ASN A 731 -50.64 4.93 -19.18
CA ASN A 731 -49.76 3.78 -19.02
C ASN A 731 -48.83 3.50 -20.23
N GLN A 732 -48.94 4.26 -21.32
CA GLN A 732 -48.00 4.22 -22.45
C GLN A 732 -46.67 4.92 -22.13
N THR A 733 -46.69 5.87 -21.20
CA THR A 733 -45.48 6.47 -20.63
C THR A 733 -45.14 5.75 -19.33
N VAL A 734 -43.90 5.27 -19.22
CA VAL A 734 -43.40 4.55 -18.04
C VAL A 734 -42.17 5.26 -17.49
N LEU A 735 -42.19 5.61 -16.20
CA LEU A 735 -41.02 6.14 -15.50
C LEU A 735 -40.45 5.08 -14.56
N VAL A 736 -39.24 4.61 -14.85
CA VAL A 736 -38.48 3.68 -13.99
C VAL A 736 -37.38 4.45 -13.27
N LEU A 737 -37.46 4.54 -11.93
CA LEU A 737 -36.46 5.27 -11.13
C LEU A 737 -35.88 4.42 -10.02
N GLY A 738 -34.62 4.67 -9.64
CA GLY A 738 -34.03 3.97 -8.49
C GLY A 738 -32.53 4.15 -8.33
N GLY A 739 -32.02 3.72 -7.18
CA GLY A 739 -30.62 3.90 -6.80
C GLY A 739 -30.22 2.96 -5.68
N VAL A 740 -28.99 2.41 -5.70
CA VAL A 740 -28.49 1.45 -4.71
C VAL A 740 -28.44 2.07 -3.31
N GLN A 741 -28.13 3.37 -3.17
CA GLN A 741 -27.94 4.02 -1.85
C GLN A 741 -28.42 5.48 -1.71
N TRP A 742 -29.00 6.08 -2.75
CA TRP A 742 -29.38 7.50 -2.70
C TRP A 742 -30.90 7.72 -2.66
N LEU A 743 -31.69 6.72 -3.05
CA LEU A 743 -33.14 6.83 -3.07
C LEU A 743 -33.67 6.91 -1.63
N ASN A 744 -34.69 7.76 -1.40
CA ASN A 744 -35.35 7.88 -0.11
C ASN A 744 -36.81 8.33 -0.31
N THR A 745 -37.59 8.40 0.77
CA THR A 745 -39.01 8.74 0.72
C THR A 745 -39.30 10.15 0.19
N ASN A 746 -38.38 11.10 0.37
CA ASN A 746 -38.54 12.47 -0.14
C ASN A 746 -38.41 12.52 -1.66
N HIS A 747 -37.52 11.70 -2.23
CA HIS A 747 -37.43 11.56 -3.68
C HIS A 747 -38.74 11.05 -4.29
N LEU A 748 -39.42 10.08 -3.66
CA LEU A 748 -40.70 9.58 -4.16
C LEU A 748 -41.81 10.64 -4.13
N LYS A 749 -41.89 11.44 -3.05
CA LYS A 749 -42.81 12.58 -2.97
C LYS A 749 -42.51 13.63 -4.05
N MET A 750 -41.23 13.89 -4.30
CA MET A 750 -40.79 14.80 -5.35
C MET A 750 -41.17 14.32 -6.76
N VAL A 751 -41.16 13.00 -7.03
CA VAL A 751 -41.66 12.45 -8.29
C VAL A 751 -43.13 12.81 -8.47
N GLN A 752 -43.97 12.58 -7.47
CA GLN A 752 -45.40 12.92 -7.51
C GLN A 752 -45.60 14.41 -7.84
N GLU A 753 -44.94 15.30 -7.09
CA GLU A 753 -45.02 16.75 -7.31
C GLU A 753 -44.61 17.18 -8.72
N VAL A 754 -43.54 16.57 -9.27
CA VAL A 754 -43.07 16.89 -10.63
C VAL A 754 -44.06 16.37 -11.68
N LEU A 755 -44.57 15.16 -11.52
CA LEU A 755 -45.52 14.57 -12.48
C LEU A 755 -46.85 15.33 -12.48
N ASP A 756 -47.35 15.74 -11.31
CA ASP A 756 -48.56 16.57 -11.20
C ASP A 756 -48.37 17.92 -11.93
N ARG A 757 -47.21 18.56 -11.73
CA ARG A 757 -46.87 19.83 -12.40
C ARG A 757 -46.74 19.68 -13.92
N GLU A 758 -46.18 18.57 -14.40
CA GLU A 758 -45.99 18.30 -15.83
C GLU A 758 -47.23 17.68 -16.50
N SER A 759 -48.34 17.52 -15.76
CA SER A 759 -49.58 16.87 -16.21
C SER A 759 -49.38 15.43 -16.69
N LEU A 760 -48.58 14.67 -15.93
CA LEU A 760 -48.20 13.28 -16.18
C LEU A 760 -48.53 12.38 -14.97
N SER A 761 -49.60 12.67 -14.24
CA SER A 761 -49.98 11.95 -13.01
C SER A 761 -50.55 10.54 -13.24
N GLU A 762 -50.97 10.21 -14.47
CA GLU A 762 -51.55 8.91 -14.85
C GLU A 762 -50.53 7.97 -15.53
N ILE A 763 -49.25 8.36 -15.58
CA ILE A 763 -48.19 7.49 -16.12
C ILE A 763 -47.88 6.33 -15.16
N LEU A 764 -47.32 5.25 -15.68
CA LEU A 764 -46.86 4.15 -14.85
C LEU A 764 -45.50 4.49 -14.22
N VAL A 765 -45.42 4.54 -12.89
CA VAL A 765 -44.16 4.73 -12.16
C VAL A 765 -43.71 3.41 -11.54
N VAL A 766 -42.48 3.00 -11.83
CA VAL A 766 -41.84 1.82 -11.26
C VAL A 766 -40.59 2.23 -10.49
N VAL A 767 -40.57 1.89 -9.20
CA VAL A 767 -39.46 2.16 -8.30
C VAL A 767 -38.59 0.92 -8.19
N LYS A 768 -37.36 0.99 -8.70
CA LYS A 768 -36.30 0.07 -8.29
C LYS A 768 -35.81 0.50 -6.91
N SER A 769 -35.97 -0.38 -5.93
CA SER A 769 -35.61 -0.10 -4.53
C SER A 769 -34.08 0.03 -4.36
N LEU A 770 -33.62 0.07 -3.10
CA LEU A 770 -32.20 0.08 -2.80
C LEU A 770 -31.54 -1.25 -3.24
N GLY A 771 -30.22 -1.34 -3.16
CA GLY A 771 -29.50 -2.54 -3.56
C GLY A 771 -28.25 -2.76 -2.74
N MET A 772 -27.65 -3.94 -2.88
CA MET A 772 -26.37 -4.21 -2.30
C MET A 772 -25.24 -3.61 -3.15
N GLY A 773 -24.34 -2.89 -2.51
CA GLY A 773 -23.22 -2.20 -3.15
C GLY A 773 -22.48 -1.36 -2.12
N PHE A 774 -21.25 -0.93 -2.41
CA PHE A 774 -20.41 -0.15 -1.49
C PHE A 774 -20.24 -0.81 -0.11
N HIS A 775 -20.39 -2.13 -0.02
CA HIS A 775 -20.26 -2.90 1.22
C HIS A 775 -18.81 -3.36 1.47
N LEU A 776 -17.90 -3.07 0.52
CA LEU A 776 -16.47 -3.39 0.63
C LEU A 776 -15.67 -2.13 0.95
N PRO A 777 -14.64 -2.21 1.81
CA PRO A 777 -13.77 -1.09 2.17
C PRO A 777 -12.79 -0.75 1.03
N VAL A 778 -13.30 -0.13 -0.03
CA VAL A 778 -12.52 0.28 -1.21
C VAL A 778 -11.99 1.71 -1.03
N ASP A 779 -10.71 1.92 -1.35
CA ASP A 779 -10.08 3.24 -1.21
C ASP A 779 -10.69 4.28 -2.15
N GLY A 780 -10.88 5.50 -1.62
CA GLY A 780 -11.48 6.62 -2.36
C GLY A 780 -12.99 6.50 -2.58
N ILE A 781 -13.63 5.44 -2.07
CA ILE A 781 -15.07 5.21 -2.20
C ILE A 781 -15.67 5.05 -0.80
N ARG A 782 -16.76 5.77 -0.51
CA ARG A 782 -17.48 5.58 0.76
C ARG A 782 -18.00 4.14 0.81
N SER A 783 -17.52 3.38 1.78
CA SER A 783 -18.03 2.06 2.11
C SER A 783 -18.98 2.12 3.30
N LEU A 784 -19.94 1.20 3.35
CA LEU A 784 -20.89 1.09 4.46
C LEU A 784 -20.41 0.04 5.46
N SER A 785 -20.44 0.41 6.73
CA SER A 785 -20.32 -0.55 7.84
C SER A 785 -21.53 -1.48 7.89
N LEU A 786 -21.40 -2.62 8.59
CA LEU A 786 -22.52 -3.55 8.79
C LEU A 786 -23.75 -2.85 9.41
N ALA A 787 -23.55 -1.96 10.37
CA ALA A 787 -24.63 -1.20 11.01
C ALA A 787 -25.33 -0.26 10.02
N GLU A 788 -24.57 0.42 9.15
CA GLU A 788 -25.15 1.25 8.09
C GLU A 788 -25.92 0.42 7.06
N ILE A 789 -25.44 -0.77 6.70
CA ILE A 789 -26.16 -1.70 5.80
C ILE A 789 -27.47 -2.18 6.43
N GLN A 790 -27.46 -2.49 7.73
CA GLN A 790 -28.67 -2.85 8.48
C GLN A 790 -29.67 -1.69 8.53
N ASN A 791 -29.18 -0.45 8.69
CA ASN A 791 -30.03 0.74 8.60
C ASN A 791 -30.60 0.93 7.17
N LEU A 792 -29.78 0.71 6.14
CA LEU A 792 -30.19 0.79 4.74
C LEU A 792 -31.32 -0.19 4.41
N PHE A 793 -31.33 -1.37 5.03
CA PHE A 793 -32.46 -2.31 4.92
C PHE A 793 -33.75 -1.76 5.53
N ASN A 794 -33.69 -1.04 6.65
CA ASN A 794 -34.86 -0.39 7.25
C ASN A 794 -35.36 0.75 6.35
N GLU A 795 -34.46 1.59 5.85
CA GLU A 795 -34.80 2.66 4.90
C GLU A 795 -35.44 2.09 3.62
N ASN A 796 -34.97 0.94 3.14
CA ASN A 796 -35.58 0.25 2.00
C ASN A 796 -37.05 -0.12 2.25
N ARG A 797 -37.39 -0.55 3.47
CA ARG A 797 -38.78 -0.86 3.85
C ARG A 797 -39.66 0.39 3.83
N ASP A 798 -39.13 1.53 4.27
CA ASP A 798 -39.85 2.81 4.24
C ASP A 798 -40.09 3.31 2.81
N ILE A 799 -39.11 3.10 1.92
CA ILE A 799 -39.24 3.38 0.49
C ILE A 799 -40.35 2.52 -0.14
N ILE A 800 -40.33 1.21 0.11
CA ILE A 800 -41.37 0.29 -0.40
C ILE A 800 -42.75 0.69 0.13
N SER A 801 -42.85 0.99 1.43
CA SER A 801 -44.10 1.44 2.04
C SER A 801 -44.61 2.74 1.40
N THR A 802 -43.74 3.73 1.24
CA THR A 802 -44.10 5.04 0.66
C THR A 802 -44.53 4.90 -0.80
N ALA A 803 -43.80 4.13 -1.61
CA ALA A 803 -44.14 3.89 -3.00
C ALA A 803 -45.53 3.26 -3.15
N LYS A 804 -45.90 2.31 -2.28
CA LYS A 804 -47.25 1.73 -2.25
C LYS A 804 -48.33 2.75 -1.95
N HIS A 805 -48.11 3.63 -0.96
CA HIS A 805 -49.06 4.69 -0.62
C HIS A 805 -49.26 5.68 -1.78
N LEU A 806 -48.22 5.89 -2.60
CA LEU A 806 -48.26 6.72 -3.80
C LEU A 806 -48.79 5.99 -5.05
N GLY A 807 -49.16 4.71 -4.94
CA GLY A 807 -49.65 3.92 -6.08
C GLY A 807 -48.56 3.49 -7.08
N TYR A 808 -47.29 3.56 -6.70
CA TYR A 808 -46.17 3.16 -7.56
C TYR A 808 -45.91 1.65 -7.46
N GLU A 809 -45.52 1.05 -8.58
CA GLU A 809 -45.01 -0.33 -8.61
C GLU A 809 -43.58 -0.34 -8.05
N VAL A 810 -43.17 -1.41 -7.39
CA VAL A 810 -41.85 -1.49 -6.75
C VAL A 810 -41.19 -2.82 -7.06
N ILE A 811 -39.92 -2.79 -7.47
CA ILE A 811 -39.08 -3.97 -7.62
C ILE A 811 -38.07 -3.97 -6.47
N ASP A 812 -38.18 -4.95 -5.57
CA ASP A 812 -37.31 -4.99 -4.39
C ASP A 812 -35.93 -5.60 -4.67
N THR A 813 -35.05 -4.81 -5.26
CA THR A 813 -33.69 -5.24 -5.60
C THR A 813 -32.80 -5.49 -4.39
N PHE A 814 -33.10 -4.88 -3.24
CA PHE A 814 -32.30 -5.06 -2.03
C PHE A 814 -32.40 -6.49 -1.51
N SER A 815 -33.62 -7.00 -1.37
CA SER A 815 -33.86 -8.38 -0.90
C SER A 815 -33.27 -9.43 -1.84
N ILE A 816 -33.27 -9.17 -3.15
CA ILE A 816 -32.68 -10.06 -4.15
C ILE A 816 -31.14 -10.07 -4.04
N THR A 817 -30.52 -8.89 -3.87
CA THR A 817 -29.06 -8.74 -3.91
C THR A 817 -28.37 -9.06 -2.57
N MET A 818 -29.04 -8.90 -1.42
CA MET A 818 -28.39 -9.08 -0.10
C MET A 818 -27.84 -10.50 0.12
N GLY A 819 -28.54 -11.53 -0.37
CA GLY A 819 -28.13 -12.93 -0.23
C GLY A 819 -26.96 -13.32 -1.12
N ARG A 820 -26.78 -12.64 -2.25
CA ARG A 820 -25.75 -12.92 -3.26
C ARG A 820 -24.80 -11.74 -3.45
N TYR A 821 -24.53 -11.00 -2.37
CA TYR A 821 -23.75 -9.77 -2.43
C TYR A 821 -22.33 -9.95 -2.99
N LYS A 822 -21.72 -11.13 -2.78
CA LYS A 822 -20.37 -11.46 -3.27
C LYS A 822 -20.30 -11.65 -4.79
N GLU A 823 -21.42 -11.65 -5.50
CA GLU A 823 -21.50 -12.01 -6.92
C GLU A 823 -21.56 -10.79 -7.83
N PHE A 824 -21.08 -9.65 -7.33
CA PHE A 824 -20.85 -8.48 -8.15
C PHE A 824 -19.81 -8.76 -9.24
N LEU A 825 -20.04 -8.14 -10.40
CA LEU A 825 -19.18 -8.14 -11.57
C LEU A 825 -18.23 -6.93 -11.55
N GLN A 826 -17.40 -6.80 -12.59
CA GLN A 826 -16.33 -5.81 -12.63
C GLN A 826 -16.84 -4.36 -12.38
N GLY A 827 -16.20 -3.67 -11.43
CA GLY A 827 -16.48 -2.29 -11.10
C GLY A 827 -15.80 -1.82 -9.81
N ARG A 828 -15.64 -0.50 -9.63
CA ARG A 828 -14.94 0.07 -8.47
C ARG A 828 -15.73 0.03 -7.15
N CYS A 829 -17.03 -0.21 -7.19
CA CYS A 829 -17.94 -0.05 -6.05
C CYS A 829 -18.51 -1.38 -5.50
N ALA A 830 -18.19 -2.52 -6.12
CA ALA A 830 -18.87 -3.80 -5.88
C ALA A 830 -20.42 -3.68 -5.95
N CYS A 831 -20.92 -2.83 -6.86
CA CYS A 831 -22.35 -2.49 -6.96
C CYS A 831 -22.99 -2.95 -8.27
N HIS A 832 -22.23 -3.60 -9.16
CA HIS A 832 -22.70 -4.04 -10.47
C HIS A 832 -23.01 -5.54 -10.44
N PHE A 833 -24.24 -5.91 -10.77
CA PHE A 833 -24.66 -7.31 -10.97
C PHE A 833 -24.94 -7.62 -12.45
N HIS A 834 -24.44 -6.77 -13.35
CA HIS A 834 -24.46 -7.00 -14.79
C HIS A 834 -23.14 -6.57 -15.43
N GLU A 835 -22.83 -7.15 -16.57
CA GLU A 835 -21.82 -6.71 -17.53
C GLU A 835 -22.38 -6.81 -18.94
N VAL A 836 -21.84 -6.02 -19.87
CA VAL A 836 -22.24 -6.08 -21.28
C VAL A 836 -21.08 -6.65 -22.07
N GLU A 837 -21.27 -7.85 -22.60
CA GLU A 837 -20.30 -8.57 -23.40
C GLU A 837 -20.54 -8.29 -24.88
N LYS A 838 -19.46 -8.33 -25.67
CA LYS A 838 -19.51 -8.14 -27.11
C LYS A 838 -19.44 -9.50 -27.80
N ILE A 839 -20.45 -9.82 -28.60
CA ILE A 839 -20.52 -11.05 -29.38
C ILE A 839 -20.05 -10.73 -30.81
N GLN A 840 -18.99 -11.41 -31.26
CA GLN A 840 -18.57 -11.37 -32.67
C GLN A 840 -19.54 -12.22 -33.50
N SER A 841 -20.18 -11.62 -34.51
CA SER A 841 -21.13 -12.34 -35.37
C SER A 841 -20.39 -13.27 -36.33
N SER A 842 -20.44 -14.58 -36.07
CA SER A 842 -19.94 -15.60 -37.00
C SER A 842 -21.01 -15.91 -38.06
N LYS A 843 -21.09 -15.11 -39.13
CA LYS A 843 -21.75 -15.54 -40.38
C LYS A 843 -20.85 -15.23 -41.59
N PRO A 844 -20.63 -16.19 -42.51
CA PRO A 844 -19.90 -15.93 -43.75
C PRO A 844 -20.70 -14.95 -44.63
N ARG A 845 -19.98 -14.03 -45.27
CA ARG A 845 -20.51 -13.15 -46.32
C ARG A 845 -20.91 -14.00 -47.53
N ASP A 846 -22.20 -14.08 -47.81
CA ASP A 846 -22.68 -14.26 -49.18
C ASP A 846 -23.30 -12.94 -49.65
N ASP A 847 -22.82 -12.50 -50.81
CA ASP A 847 -23.14 -11.24 -51.46
C ASP A 847 -24.61 -11.14 -51.86
N LEU A 848 -25.30 -10.09 -51.39
CA LEU A 848 -26.17 -9.28 -52.26
C LEU A 848 -26.45 -7.92 -51.62
N GLU A 849 -26.03 -6.87 -52.31
CA GLU A 849 -26.31 -5.48 -51.98
C GLU A 849 -27.82 -5.23 -51.82
N SER A 850 -28.25 -4.84 -50.62
CA SER A 850 -29.54 -4.17 -50.44
C SER A 850 -29.40 -3.03 -49.44
N THR A 851 -29.58 -1.84 -49.98
CA THR A 851 -29.47 -0.52 -49.39
C THR A 851 -30.43 -0.34 -48.20
N ARG A 852 -29.96 -0.54 -46.95
CA ARG A 852 -30.64 -0.03 -45.76
C ARG A 852 -29.97 1.27 -45.29
N LYS A 853 -30.65 2.40 -45.51
CA LYS A 853 -30.30 3.71 -44.94
C LYS A 853 -30.33 3.62 -43.41
N MET A 854 -29.17 3.80 -42.78
CA MET A 854 -29.01 3.90 -41.32
C MET A 854 -29.25 5.35 -40.89
N THR A 855 -30.30 5.62 -40.12
CA THR A 855 -30.59 6.95 -39.57
C THR A 855 -29.87 7.12 -38.24
N ARG A 856 -29.03 8.16 -38.13
CA ARG A 856 -28.15 8.54 -37.00
C ARG A 856 -28.87 8.70 -35.66
N THR A 857 -28.24 8.23 -34.58
CA THR A 857 -28.45 8.70 -33.20
C THR A 857 -28.17 10.21 -33.13
N ILE A 858 -29.14 11.01 -32.66
CA ILE A 858 -28.98 12.47 -32.55
C ILE A 858 -28.40 12.79 -31.16
N ARG A 859 -27.10 13.12 -31.09
CA ARG A 859 -26.51 13.84 -29.95
C ARG A 859 -26.77 15.34 -30.13
N ALA A 860 -27.35 16.00 -29.13
CA ALA A 860 -27.61 17.45 -29.19
C ALA A 860 -27.12 18.15 -27.90
N GLY A 861 -26.09 19.00 -28.03
CA GLY A 861 -25.64 19.96 -27.00
C GLY A 861 -24.13 20.30 -27.06
N PRO A 862 -23.71 21.56 -26.76
CA PRO A 862 -22.41 22.11 -27.16
C PRO A 862 -21.26 21.78 -26.18
N GLU A 863 -20.08 21.50 -26.73
CA GLU A 863 -18.81 21.35 -26.01
C GLU A 863 -18.35 22.64 -25.32
N PRO A 864 -17.62 22.50 -24.21
CA PRO A 864 -16.24 22.98 -24.25
C PRO A 864 -15.22 22.03 -23.59
N GLY A 865 -14.12 21.78 -24.30
CA GLY A 865 -12.75 21.83 -23.74
C GLY A 865 -12.22 20.65 -22.92
N SER A 866 -11.62 19.68 -23.63
CA SER A 866 -10.39 18.93 -23.31
C SER A 866 -10.24 18.15 -21.98
N GLN A 867 -10.14 16.81 -22.06
CA GLN A 867 -8.85 16.09 -22.01
C GLN A 867 -9.03 14.56 -22.20
N SER A 868 -8.37 14.07 -23.25
CA SER A 868 -8.04 12.71 -23.71
C SER A 868 -8.47 11.48 -22.88
N ALA A 869 -9.49 10.78 -23.38
CA ALA A 869 -9.52 9.32 -23.38
C ALA A 869 -9.30 8.87 -24.83
N VAL A 870 -8.32 8.01 -25.06
CA VAL A 870 -8.01 7.42 -26.37
C VAL A 870 -9.29 6.74 -26.88
N LEU A 871 -9.88 7.30 -27.93
CA LEU A 871 -10.97 6.71 -28.68
C LEU A 871 -10.35 5.79 -29.72
N ASP A 872 -10.36 4.48 -29.47
CA ASP A 872 -10.29 3.49 -30.55
C ASP A 872 -11.61 3.60 -31.33
N VAL A 873 -11.61 4.46 -32.36
CA VAL A 873 -12.63 4.44 -33.40
C VAL A 873 -12.20 3.41 -34.43
N GLU A 874 -12.31 2.13 -34.08
CA GLU A 874 -12.39 1.09 -35.10
C GLU A 874 -13.83 1.01 -35.60
N GLN A 875 -13.93 1.10 -36.92
CA GLN A 875 -15.13 1.17 -37.71
C GLN A 875 -15.82 -0.20 -37.71
N GLU A 876 -16.63 -0.49 -36.69
CA GLU A 876 -17.25 -1.81 -36.54
C GLU A 876 -18.66 -1.88 -37.12
N VAL A 877 -18.77 -2.53 -38.27
CA VAL A 877 -20.03 -3.01 -38.84
C VAL A 877 -20.29 -4.42 -38.28
N GLY A 878 -21.31 -4.58 -37.43
CA GLY A 878 -21.92 -5.89 -37.12
C GLY A 878 -21.59 -6.55 -35.77
N SER A 879 -21.18 -5.81 -34.74
CA SER A 879 -21.07 -6.33 -33.37
C SER A 879 -22.43 -6.31 -32.66
N THR A 880 -22.86 -7.45 -32.10
CA THR A 880 -24.06 -7.55 -31.24
C THR A 880 -23.62 -7.71 -29.79
N TYR A 881 -24.28 -7.02 -28.86
CA TYR A 881 -23.95 -7.07 -27.43
C TYR A 881 -24.95 -7.97 -26.66
N HIS A 882 -24.52 -8.49 -25.51
CA HIS A 882 -25.32 -9.31 -24.59
C HIS A 882 -25.17 -8.82 -23.15
N VAL A 883 -26.29 -8.71 -22.42
CA VAL A 883 -26.29 -8.35 -21.00
C VAL A 883 -26.18 -9.61 -20.15
N ARG A 884 -24.99 -9.82 -19.57
CA ARG A 884 -24.71 -10.92 -18.66
C ARG A 884 -24.96 -10.51 -17.21
N GLY A 885 -25.44 -11.45 -16.39
CA GLY A 885 -25.58 -11.31 -14.94
C GLY A 885 -26.90 -11.87 -14.42
N GLU A 886 -26.86 -13.02 -13.74
CA GLU A 886 -28.05 -13.75 -13.28
C GLU A 886 -28.91 -12.96 -12.29
N ILE A 887 -28.27 -12.24 -11.36
CA ILE A 887 -28.98 -11.41 -10.38
C ILE A 887 -29.70 -10.25 -11.11
N ASN A 888 -29.05 -9.67 -12.14
CA ASN A 888 -29.66 -8.64 -12.97
C ASN A 888 -30.84 -9.15 -13.78
N GLN A 889 -30.70 -10.36 -14.33
CA GLN A 889 -31.79 -11.02 -15.04
C GLN A 889 -33.01 -11.19 -14.13
N VAL A 890 -32.85 -11.62 -12.87
CA VAL A 890 -33.99 -11.82 -11.95
C VAL A 890 -34.83 -10.55 -11.77
N TYR A 891 -34.24 -9.45 -11.29
CA TYR A 891 -35.03 -8.24 -11.06
C TYR A 891 -35.50 -7.57 -12.36
N SER A 892 -34.83 -7.83 -13.49
CA SER A 892 -35.25 -7.32 -14.79
C SER A 892 -36.44 -8.12 -15.35
N GLU A 893 -36.46 -9.44 -15.22
CA GLU A 893 -37.64 -10.25 -15.57
C GLU A 893 -38.83 -9.93 -14.66
N ILE A 894 -38.60 -9.66 -13.37
CA ILE A 894 -39.65 -9.14 -12.49
C ILE A 894 -40.19 -7.81 -13.04
N LEU A 895 -39.32 -6.87 -13.42
CA LEU A 895 -39.73 -5.61 -14.06
C LEU A 895 -40.58 -5.88 -15.31
N LEU A 896 -40.14 -6.73 -16.23
CA LEU A 896 -40.90 -7.05 -17.45
C LEU A 896 -42.29 -7.62 -17.12
N SER A 897 -42.38 -8.53 -16.15
CA SER A 897 -43.65 -9.09 -15.68
C SER A 897 -44.62 -8.03 -15.12
N ARG A 898 -44.08 -6.95 -14.54
CA ARG A 898 -44.87 -5.84 -14.00
C ARG A 898 -45.25 -4.80 -15.04
N LEU A 899 -44.40 -4.60 -16.06
CA LEU A 899 -44.73 -3.75 -17.20
C LEU A 899 -45.78 -4.38 -18.11
N CYS A 900 -45.80 -5.72 -18.21
CA CYS A 900 -46.65 -6.51 -19.10
C CYS A 900 -47.43 -7.59 -18.33
N PRO A 901 -48.37 -7.22 -17.45
CA PRO A 901 -49.21 -8.21 -16.77
C PRO A 901 -50.05 -8.97 -17.81
N GLY A 902 -49.94 -10.30 -17.84
CA GLY A 902 -50.73 -11.14 -18.76
C GLY A 902 -52.23 -10.85 -18.64
N SER A 903 -52.93 -10.79 -19.77
CA SER A 903 -54.39 -10.62 -19.80
C SER A 903 -55.04 -11.73 -18.98
N LYS A 904 -55.78 -11.35 -17.92
CA LYS A 904 -56.70 -12.27 -17.25
C LYS A 904 -57.65 -12.81 -18.33
N GLU A 905 -57.57 -14.10 -18.63
CA GLU A 905 -58.63 -14.77 -19.38
C GLU A 905 -59.94 -14.50 -18.65
N THR A 906 -60.81 -13.72 -19.29
CA THR A 906 -62.22 -13.60 -18.91
C THR A 906 -62.79 -15.02 -18.90
N GLN A 907 -63.06 -15.55 -17.71
CA GLN A 907 -63.82 -16.78 -17.56
C GLN A 907 -65.13 -16.64 -18.35
N PRO A 908 -65.49 -17.61 -19.20
CA PRO A 908 -66.77 -17.57 -19.89
C PRO A 908 -67.89 -17.68 -18.85
N SER A 909 -68.78 -16.69 -18.86
CA SER A 909 -70.00 -16.65 -18.06
C SER A 909 -70.76 -17.97 -18.18
N PRO A 910 -71.25 -18.56 -17.07
CA PRO A 910 -72.09 -19.74 -17.14
C PRO A 910 -73.43 -19.36 -17.79
N LEU A 911 -73.66 -19.86 -18.99
CA LEU A 911 -75.00 -19.91 -19.58
C LEU A 911 -75.83 -20.87 -18.73
N GLY A 912 -76.89 -20.36 -18.10
CA GLY A 912 -78.05 -21.15 -17.68
C GLY A 912 -79.29 -20.67 -18.46
N PRO A 913 -80.43 -21.36 -18.37
CA PRO A 913 -80.71 -22.65 -17.73
C PRO A 913 -80.65 -23.85 -18.69
#